data_AF-A0A3N9XTU4-F1
#
_entry.id   AF-A0A3N9XTU4-F1
#
_cell.length_a   1.000
_cell.length_b   1.000
_cell.length_c   1.000
_cell.angle_alpha   90.00
_cell.angle_beta   90.00
_cell.angle_gamma   90.00
#
_symmetry.space_group_name_H-M   'P 1'
#
loop_
_entity.id
_entity.type
_entity.pdbx_description
1 polymer ?
#
loop_
_entity_poly.entity_id
_entity_poly.type
_entity_poly.pdbx_seq_one_letter_code
_entity_poly.pdbx_strand_id
1 'polypeptide(L)'
;MLAMVAVTAASVLFGEPASADPVPVPVPQAALTDRAFGQVAEIHLQGAARITTVVLSAEFVQWHRLHPNATAEQAQTQLTARQQLLNESLTAFDLLLPEQDLLLKSVDILLGTPGGDTRTSPEITGLVGAVIGKTVEPWDTREELASGALRTAQWLRGRDDALAAVWSAVRQAAAASAPVATAWNAVLGEPIGVDVTSTYEELRQDPGLSHVDLDAILALRDDSVAYVAAAKQQLASLHAELLGLSLEIRLEIGENNQKCPPEGPPSAACTAAAKKAAEDRDKARQQTISDVKAGVGMVSTIIGFADPDAGKKSKVIGEAVLTTISAISKYAAAITGRGLAGSIFSTATLAMTGNVFGAVMSVVGLFGSSGPSLDAQILAQVKALRDEVRALGDEMRASFARVEAQINTVYANMMAQFDKLNAAIAGNTAQITLVQQQVAQLGLRLEDIAATVLAAIGDATLHDARADINKYIGYRENFGQPIPTYGEFIGPENEFHLTSTQLASGAAFVVPRTDADNPAVDPTTVLNSFGEARSINYLARVANGRDPSMVEPSTPVGNPTVWNLGAQAYAMLMLQNPTYAAQVSAGRAAQIEAEGTRIADLAASFGRPASGNANSLITGLVNEYVAATNELSTALAAFRTNEVQVRYEPDANGVQVKTPKNYDLFWDTDKPLAPAPAKADEATVPACEGSRQIDRPSNVRYDLMSNMVRALQYAYSPRHDEPPAGVRELPEVGYCYTPSWVHTRLTDNGGVIRSYGKLRLQIHSRFRLNSSAAWQNSRTADYTWPDEQVYQVYCEFFSCNSQTTPEQGLTQKWPSGRYAFASGATATNNTALDATLTPTLRGFLQGRQKSMYDRVREQSTQVSGPVPTALKKVNTAARLLQAYTRLGLPNALDSDDVLSANLFGQYQIPVNMPTDAKIGNAYAKASGNYATCGSSPCSLDPGRPLRDQVSLKVPCEPAVDSSNLPGDPLGDCLITSARSRANTLMQRYEVWADQMTAGLHRERVPWMNDTLLGLRITTRLTHAN
;
A
#
# COMPACT_ATOMS: atom_id res chain seq x y z
N MET A 1 -0.75 13.50 -38.09
CA MET A 1 -1.17 14.91 -38.17
C MET A 1 -0.86 15.73 -36.91
N LEU A 2 -0.72 15.12 -35.72
CA LEU A 2 -0.36 15.83 -34.48
C LEU A 2 1.16 16.10 -34.28
N ALA A 3 2.05 15.35 -34.94
CA ALA A 3 3.51 15.54 -34.83
C ALA A 3 4.02 16.89 -35.40
N MET A 4 3.25 17.54 -36.27
CA MET A 4 3.63 18.81 -36.89
C MET A 4 3.35 20.04 -36.00
N VAL A 5 2.50 19.90 -34.97
CA VAL A 5 2.07 21.02 -34.11
C VAL A 5 3.04 21.28 -32.95
N ALA A 6 3.76 20.24 -32.48
CA ALA A 6 4.74 20.37 -31.40
C ALA A 6 6.01 21.13 -31.80
N VAL A 7 6.49 20.95 -33.05
CA VAL A 7 7.71 21.61 -33.56
C VAL A 7 7.50 23.12 -33.76
N THR A 8 6.29 23.55 -34.11
CA THR A 8 5.94 24.97 -34.29
C THR A 8 5.70 25.73 -32.98
N ALA A 9 5.38 25.05 -31.87
CA ALA A 9 5.20 25.71 -30.59
C ALA A 9 6.54 26.00 -29.88
N ALA A 10 7.60 25.23 -30.17
CA ALA A 10 8.92 25.44 -29.59
C ALA A 10 9.62 26.71 -30.10
N SER A 11 9.38 27.12 -31.35
CA SER A 11 10.05 28.28 -31.97
C SER A 11 9.57 29.65 -31.47
N VAL A 12 8.42 29.73 -30.80
CA VAL A 12 7.81 31.00 -30.33
C VAL A 12 8.15 31.32 -28.85
N LEU A 13 8.94 30.46 -28.17
CA LEU A 13 9.28 30.59 -26.74
C LEU A 13 10.63 31.29 -26.46
N PHE A 14 11.35 31.73 -27.48
CA PHE A 14 12.67 32.34 -27.34
C PHE A 14 12.56 33.88 -27.46
N GLY A 15 12.46 34.57 -26.32
CA GLY A 15 12.57 36.02 -26.29
C GLY A 15 13.94 36.50 -26.79
N GLU A 16 13.95 37.60 -27.53
CA GLU A 16 15.19 38.24 -28.02
C GLU A 16 16.13 38.55 -26.83
N PRO A 17 17.43 38.20 -26.92
CA PRO A 17 18.38 38.54 -25.88
C PRO A 17 18.55 40.06 -25.80
N ALA A 18 18.65 40.61 -24.59
CA ALA A 18 19.13 41.97 -24.40
C ALA A 18 20.53 42.08 -25.02
N SER A 19 20.73 43.07 -25.90
CA SER A 19 21.95 43.18 -26.71
C SER A 19 23.18 43.50 -25.83
N ALA A 20 23.97 42.47 -25.53
CA ALA A 20 25.39 42.65 -25.27
C ALA A 20 26.11 42.62 -26.63
N ASP A 21 27.16 43.42 -26.79
CA ASP A 21 28.01 43.37 -27.97
C ASP A 21 28.58 41.95 -28.16
N PRO A 22 28.66 41.41 -29.39
CA PRO A 22 29.22 40.08 -29.63
C PRO A 22 30.68 40.04 -29.17
N VAL A 23 31.00 39.07 -28.31
CA VAL A 23 32.38 38.82 -27.85
C VAL A 23 32.75 37.37 -28.21
N PRO A 24 33.98 37.11 -28.65
CA PRO A 24 34.43 35.74 -28.89
C PRO A 24 34.34 34.86 -27.63
N VAL A 25 33.79 33.65 -27.79
CA VAL A 25 33.68 32.66 -26.71
C VAL A 25 34.98 31.85 -26.62
N PRO A 26 35.69 31.85 -25.47
CA PRO A 26 36.88 31.04 -25.30
C PRO A 26 36.49 29.57 -25.15
N VAL A 27 36.83 28.74 -26.14
CA VAL A 27 36.60 27.28 -26.10
C VAL A 27 37.94 26.56 -25.88
N PRO A 28 38.26 26.09 -24.66
CA PRO A 28 39.51 25.38 -24.41
C PRO A 28 39.44 23.98 -25.01
N GLN A 29 40.26 23.71 -26.04
CA GLN A 29 40.23 22.42 -26.76
C GLN A 29 40.43 21.22 -25.82
N ALA A 30 41.35 21.31 -24.85
CA ALA A 30 41.57 20.26 -23.87
C ALA A 30 40.31 19.97 -23.03
N ALA A 31 39.64 21.00 -22.52
CA ALA A 31 38.42 20.83 -21.72
C ALA A 31 37.25 20.28 -22.56
N LEU A 32 37.12 20.72 -23.82
CA LEU A 32 36.14 20.19 -24.77
C LEU A 32 36.38 18.69 -25.03
N THR A 33 37.64 18.30 -25.21
CA THR A 33 38.00 16.91 -25.49
C THR A 33 37.84 16.02 -24.25
N ASP A 34 38.27 16.48 -23.08
CA ASP A 34 38.05 15.81 -21.79
C ASP A 34 36.56 15.53 -21.56
N ARG A 35 35.71 16.53 -21.86
CA ARG A 35 34.26 16.37 -21.75
C ARG A 35 33.71 15.36 -22.77
N ALA A 36 34.12 15.44 -24.02
CA ALA A 36 33.68 14.52 -25.07
C ALA A 36 34.02 13.07 -24.74
N PHE A 37 35.23 12.81 -24.23
CA PHE A 37 35.62 11.47 -23.79
C PHE A 37 34.74 10.96 -22.64
N GLY A 38 34.50 11.79 -21.63
CA GLY A 38 33.59 11.42 -20.54
C GLY A 38 32.18 11.10 -21.03
N GLN A 39 31.66 11.82 -22.02
CA GLN A 39 30.35 11.50 -22.61
C GLN A 39 30.36 10.19 -23.39
N VAL A 40 31.37 9.96 -24.23
CA VAL A 40 31.51 8.70 -24.98
C VAL A 40 31.65 7.51 -24.02
N ALA A 41 32.50 7.62 -22.99
CA ALA A 41 32.62 6.57 -21.97
C ALA A 41 31.27 6.24 -21.30
N GLU A 42 30.48 7.27 -20.97
CA GLU A 42 29.16 7.12 -20.35
C GLU A 42 28.08 6.58 -21.30
N ILE A 43 28.20 6.78 -22.62
CA ILE A 43 27.32 6.18 -23.64
C ILE A 43 27.48 4.66 -23.64
N HIS A 44 28.72 4.19 -23.63
CA HIS A 44 29.06 2.76 -23.71
C HIS A 44 28.96 2.01 -22.37
N LEU A 45 28.83 2.75 -21.26
CA LEU A 45 28.70 2.20 -19.92
C LEU A 45 27.28 2.34 -19.36
N GLN A 46 26.67 1.23 -18.95
CA GLN A 46 25.34 1.22 -18.36
C GLN A 46 25.28 0.45 -17.03
N GLY A 47 24.33 0.82 -16.18
CA GLY A 47 24.01 0.10 -14.94
C GLY A 47 25.21 -0.06 -14.00
N ALA A 48 25.38 -1.26 -13.44
CA ALA A 48 26.45 -1.53 -12.48
C ALA A 48 27.86 -1.35 -13.08
N ALA A 49 28.06 -1.68 -14.36
CA ALA A 49 29.35 -1.58 -15.03
C ALA A 49 29.86 -0.14 -15.10
N ARG A 50 28.95 0.84 -15.24
CA ARG A 50 29.26 2.27 -15.18
C ARG A 50 29.92 2.63 -13.85
N ILE A 51 29.28 2.25 -12.74
CA ILE A 51 29.75 2.59 -11.39
C ILE A 51 31.08 1.91 -11.06
N THR A 52 31.22 0.62 -11.35
CA THR A 52 32.47 -0.11 -11.06
C THR A 52 33.63 0.41 -11.90
N THR A 53 33.41 0.72 -13.18
CA THR A 53 34.47 1.25 -14.08
C THR A 53 34.94 2.63 -13.66
N VAL A 54 34.01 3.51 -13.25
CA VAL A 54 34.35 4.85 -12.72
C VAL A 54 35.19 4.75 -11.45
N VAL A 55 34.78 3.89 -10.50
CA VAL A 55 35.48 3.72 -9.23
C VAL A 55 36.89 3.15 -9.45
N LEU A 56 37.03 2.15 -10.33
CA LEU A 56 38.33 1.59 -10.72
C LEU A 56 39.23 2.64 -11.40
N SER A 57 38.64 3.46 -12.28
CA SER A 57 39.37 4.52 -12.98
C SER A 57 39.88 5.59 -12.03
N ALA A 58 39.07 6.00 -11.05
CA ALA A 58 39.45 6.97 -10.02
C ALA A 58 40.59 6.46 -9.12
N GLU A 59 40.55 5.18 -8.73
CA GLU A 59 41.67 4.55 -8.01
C GLU A 59 42.93 4.47 -8.88
N PHE A 60 42.78 4.04 -10.14
CA PHE A 60 43.91 3.81 -11.04
C PHE A 60 44.72 5.09 -11.32
N VAL A 61 44.02 6.21 -11.52
CA VAL A 61 44.67 7.52 -11.67
C VAL A 61 45.47 7.88 -10.42
N GLN A 62 44.92 7.63 -9.23
CA GLN A 62 45.63 7.90 -7.99
C GLN A 62 46.85 6.98 -7.81
N TRP A 63 46.70 5.70 -8.15
CA TRP A 63 47.82 4.76 -8.14
C TRP A 63 48.95 5.24 -9.05
N HIS A 64 48.64 5.73 -10.25
CA HIS A 64 49.64 6.28 -11.15
C HIS A 64 50.33 7.53 -10.58
N ARG A 65 49.59 8.44 -9.93
CA ARG A 65 50.19 9.62 -9.28
C ARG A 65 51.23 9.25 -8.24
N LEU A 66 51.04 8.14 -7.54
CA LEU A 66 51.96 7.62 -6.53
C LEU A 66 53.06 6.74 -7.13
N HIS A 67 52.86 6.21 -8.33
CA HIS A 67 53.79 5.37 -9.07
C HIS A 67 54.09 5.93 -10.48
N PRO A 68 54.67 7.14 -10.59
CA PRO A 68 54.82 7.83 -11.88
C PRO A 68 55.75 7.10 -12.86
N ASN A 69 56.64 6.24 -12.35
CA ASN A 69 57.64 5.51 -13.14
C ASN A 69 57.23 4.06 -13.46
N ALA A 70 55.99 3.65 -13.15
CA ALA A 70 55.53 2.29 -13.41
C ALA A 70 55.46 1.98 -14.92
N THR A 71 55.81 0.75 -15.29
CA THR A 71 55.70 0.28 -16.68
C THR A 71 54.24 -0.01 -17.07
N ALA A 72 53.96 -0.13 -18.37
CA ALA A 72 52.63 -0.48 -18.86
C ALA A 72 52.14 -1.83 -18.30
N GLU A 73 53.04 -2.82 -18.21
CA GLU A 73 52.75 -4.14 -17.66
C GLU A 73 52.42 -4.09 -16.16
N GLN A 74 53.15 -3.29 -15.38
CA GLN A 74 52.85 -3.07 -13.96
C GLN A 74 51.50 -2.37 -13.77
N ALA A 75 51.22 -1.35 -14.58
CA ALA A 75 49.96 -0.62 -14.55
C ALA A 75 48.77 -1.52 -14.93
N GLN A 76 48.91 -2.35 -15.97
CA GLN A 76 47.89 -3.29 -16.41
C GLN A 76 47.66 -4.39 -15.37
N THR A 77 48.72 -4.94 -14.79
CA THR A 77 48.65 -5.96 -13.73
C THR A 77 47.89 -5.42 -12.52
N GLN A 78 48.22 -4.20 -12.08
CA GLN A 78 47.53 -3.56 -10.97
C GLN A 78 46.05 -3.37 -11.28
N LEU A 79 45.71 -2.76 -12.42
CA LEU A 79 44.32 -2.48 -12.77
C LEU A 79 43.48 -3.76 -12.91
N THR A 80 44.05 -4.81 -13.50
CA THR A 80 43.41 -6.14 -13.62
C THR A 80 43.14 -6.76 -12.25
N ALA A 81 44.12 -6.72 -11.34
CA ALA A 81 43.96 -7.25 -9.99
C ALA A 81 42.85 -6.53 -9.21
N ARG A 82 42.73 -5.21 -9.36
CA ARG A 82 41.66 -4.42 -8.72
C ARG A 82 40.29 -4.69 -9.33
N GLN A 83 40.22 -4.88 -10.65
CA GLN A 83 38.97 -5.28 -11.32
C GLN A 83 38.50 -6.67 -10.86
N GLN A 84 39.42 -7.64 -10.77
CA GLN A 84 39.12 -8.99 -10.27
C GLN A 84 38.62 -8.96 -8.83
N LEU A 85 39.25 -8.16 -7.96
CA LEU A 85 38.80 -7.99 -6.57
C LEU A 85 37.34 -7.54 -6.48
N LEU A 86 36.92 -6.54 -7.28
CA LEU A 86 35.52 -6.10 -7.29
C LEU A 86 34.59 -7.18 -7.83
N ASN A 87 34.96 -7.83 -8.93
CA ASN A 87 34.14 -8.87 -9.55
C ASN A 87 33.93 -10.08 -8.62
N GLU A 88 34.92 -10.44 -7.81
CA GLU A 88 34.83 -11.54 -6.85
C GLU A 88 34.10 -11.15 -5.55
N SER A 89 34.15 -9.87 -5.18
CA SER A 89 33.58 -9.37 -3.92
C SER A 89 32.11 -8.93 -4.03
N LEU A 90 31.69 -8.46 -5.22
CA LEU A 90 30.32 -8.03 -5.47
C LEU A 90 29.43 -9.22 -5.83
N THR A 91 28.34 -9.40 -5.09
CA THR A 91 27.34 -10.43 -5.38
C THR A 91 26.38 -10.00 -6.49
N ALA A 92 25.63 -10.95 -7.05
CA ALA A 92 24.56 -10.65 -8.00
C ALA A 92 23.52 -9.66 -7.44
N PHE A 93 23.30 -9.65 -6.12
CA PHE A 93 22.40 -8.71 -5.46
C PHE A 93 23.03 -7.32 -5.29
N ASP A 94 24.33 -7.23 -5.02
CA ASP A 94 25.02 -5.93 -4.92
C ASP A 94 24.94 -5.18 -6.27
N LEU A 95 24.98 -5.89 -7.39
CA LEU A 95 24.84 -5.31 -8.73
C LEU A 95 23.41 -4.79 -9.04
N LEU A 96 22.43 -5.13 -8.21
CA LEU A 96 21.04 -4.63 -8.32
C LEU A 96 20.79 -3.41 -7.40
N LEU A 97 21.76 -3.02 -6.59
CA LEU A 97 21.64 -1.86 -5.71
C LEU A 97 21.50 -0.56 -6.53
N PRO A 98 20.86 0.48 -5.96
CA PRO A 98 20.93 1.83 -6.50
C PRO A 98 22.38 2.27 -6.74
N GLU A 99 22.59 3.12 -7.75
CA GLU A 99 23.94 3.57 -8.18
C GLU A 99 24.79 4.08 -7.01
N GLN A 100 24.20 4.89 -6.12
CA GLN A 100 24.90 5.47 -4.99
C GLN A 100 25.37 4.44 -3.96
N ASP A 101 24.60 3.37 -3.76
CA ASP A 101 24.91 2.35 -2.76
C ASP A 101 25.95 1.37 -3.32
N LEU A 102 25.83 1.02 -4.61
CA LEU A 102 26.85 0.27 -5.34
C LEU A 102 28.18 1.03 -5.36
N LEU A 103 28.15 2.37 -5.51
CA LEU A 103 29.34 3.20 -5.48
C LEU A 103 30.03 3.12 -4.12
N LEU A 104 29.30 3.36 -3.03
CA LEU A 104 29.85 3.25 -1.68
C LEU A 104 30.39 1.84 -1.41
N LYS A 105 29.65 0.80 -1.82
CA LYS A 105 30.05 -0.60 -1.65
C LYS A 105 31.36 -0.91 -2.38
N SER A 106 31.49 -0.47 -3.62
CA SER A 106 32.69 -0.64 -4.43
C SER A 106 33.89 0.06 -3.78
N VAL A 107 33.70 1.30 -3.30
CA VAL A 107 34.74 2.05 -2.59
C VAL A 107 35.14 1.38 -1.28
N ASP A 108 34.20 0.82 -0.50
CA ASP A 108 34.50 0.10 0.75
C ASP A 108 35.37 -1.14 0.50
N ILE A 109 35.08 -1.92 -0.56
CA ILE A 109 35.86 -3.10 -0.96
C ILE A 109 37.30 -2.68 -1.30
N LEU A 110 37.46 -1.63 -2.12
CA LEU A 110 38.77 -1.15 -2.52
C LEU A 110 39.57 -0.60 -1.33
N LEU A 111 38.94 0.15 -0.43
CA LEU A 111 39.55 0.67 0.80
C LEU A 111 39.91 -0.44 1.81
N GLY A 112 39.18 -1.55 1.80
CA GLY A 112 39.36 -2.65 2.75
C GLY A 112 40.55 -3.56 2.45
N THR A 113 41.15 -3.45 1.27
CA THR A 113 42.20 -4.36 0.80
C THR A 113 43.56 -3.66 0.75
N PRO A 114 44.63 -4.22 1.38
CA PRO A 114 45.99 -3.66 1.34
C PRO A 114 46.50 -3.48 -0.10
N GLY A 115 47.27 -2.42 -0.35
CA GLY A 115 47.89 -2.14 -1.67
C GLY A 115 47.05 -1.29 -2.63
N GLY A 116 45.91 -0.75 -2.19
CA GLY A 116 45.13 0.24 -2.94
C GLY A 116 45.44 1.68 -2.49
N ASP A 117 45.70 2.56 -3.46
CA ASP A 117 45.92 4.00 -3.24
C ASP A 117 44.62 4.81 -3.13
N THR A 118 43.48 4.12 -3.15
CA THR A 118 42.10 4.65 -3.05
C THR A 118 41.94 5.72 -1.97
N ARG A 119 42.59 5.54 -0.81
CA ARG A 119 42.45 6.44 0.35
C ARG A 119 42.80 7.90 0.04
N THR A 120 43.79 8.13 -0.82
CA THR A 120 44.31 9.47 -1.11
C THR A 120 43.75 10.06 -2.39
N SER A 121 42.82 9.36 -3.06
CA SER A 121 42.24 9.79 -4.33
C SER A 121 41.27 10.96 -4.12
N PRO A 122 41.56 12.15 -4.68
CA PRO A 122 40.63 13.27 -4.72
C PRO A 122 39.31 12.89 -5.41
N GLU A 123 39.39 12.10 -6.48
CA GLU A 123 38.25 11.64 -7.27
C GLU A 123 37.33 10.73 -6.47
N ILE A 124 37.87 9.76 -5.72
CA ILE A 124 37.08 8.91 -4.82
C ILE A 124 36.42 9.74 -3.73
N THR A 125 37.15 10.71 -3.15
CA THR A 125 36.61 11.64 -2.15
C THR A 125 35.50 12.52 -2.74
N GLY A 126 35.60 12.88 -4.03
CA GLY A 126 34.58 13.57 -4.79
C GLY A 126 33.31 12.73 -4.95
N LEU A 127 33.45 11.49 -5.42
CA LEU A 127 32.36 10.54 -5.61
C LEU A 127 31.61 10.23 -4.30
N VAL A 128 32.35 9.91 -3.23
CA VAL A 128 31.76 9.66 -1.91
C VAL A 128 31.06 10.90 -1.37
N GLY A 129 31.65 12.09 -1.57
CA GLY A 129 31.04 13.36 -1.18
C GLY A 129 29.73 13.68 -1.93
N ALA A 130 29.60 13.25 -3.19
CA ALA A 130 28.37 13.40 -3.96
C ALA A 130 27.24 12.52 -3.41
N VAL A 131 27.56 11.39 -2.76
CA VAL A 131 26.55 10.52 -2.12
C VAL A 131 26.22 10.97 -0.70
N ILE A 132 27.23 11.13 0.16
CA ILE A 132 27.03 11.44 1.59
C ILE A 132 26.53 12.89 1.79
N GLY A 133 26.80 13.77 0.83
CA GLY A 133 26.34 15.16 0.83
C GLY A 133 27.47 16.13 1.18
N LYS A 134 27.72 17.07 0.26
CA LYS A 134 28.61 18.23 0.49
C LYS A 134 27.86 19.55 0.56
N THR A 135 26.74 19.68 -0.15
CA THR A 135 26.02 20.93 -0.44
C THR A 135 24.58 20.94 0.06
N VAL A 136 24.12 22.07 0.59
CA VAL A 136 22.72 22.28 1.06
C VAL A 136 22.07 23.37 0.21
N GLU A 137 20.95 23.04 -0.45
CA GLU A 137 20.16 24.02 -1.23
C GLU A 137 19.26 24.88 -0.33
N PRO A 138 18.82 26.09 -0.74
CA PRO A 138 18.05 27.01 0.13
C PRO A 138 16.70 26.49 0.66
N TRP A 139 16.19 25.41 0.06
CA TRP A 139 14.90 24.78 0.39
C TRP A 139 15.06 23.50 1.21
N ASP A 140 16.27 22.94 1.26
CA ASP A 140 16.59 21.76 2.04
C ASP A 140 16.99 22.21 3.44
N THR A 141 16.62 21.43 4.44
CA THR A 141 17.19 21.62 5.79
C THR A 141 18.45 20.77 5.93
N ARG A 142 19.42 21.26 6.70
CA ARG A 142 20.62 20.48 7.04
C ARG A 142 20.28 19.25 7.88
N GLU A 143 19.13 19.28 8.55
CA GLU A 143 18.57 18.17 9.31
C GLU A 143 18.03 17.05 8.40
N GLU A 144 17.39 17.38 7.28
CA GLU A 144 17.02 16.41 6.24
C GLU A 144 18.26 15.79 5.58
N LEU A 145 19.33 16.57 5.42
CA LEU A 145 20.62 16.04 4.95
C LEU A 145 21.23 15.08 5.98
N ALA A 146 21.30 15.49 7.26
CA ALA A 146 21.87 14.68 8.34
C ALA A 146 21.02 13.47 8.72
N SER A 147 19.73 13.44 8.38
CA SER A 147 18.90 12.25 8.50
C SER A 147 19.03 11.30 7.31
N GLY A 148 19.74 11.69 6.24
CA GLY A 148 19.92 10.89 5.03
C GLY A 148 18.73 10.88 4.08
N ALA A 149 17.65 11.59 4.41
CA ALA A 149 16.44 11.67 3.59
C ALA A 149 16.73 12.21 2.18
N LEU A 150 17.79 13.00 2.03
CA LEU A 150 18.20 13.60 0.77
C LEU A 150 19.28 12.83 0.01
N ARG A 151 19.76 11.67 0.48
CA ARG A 151 20.94 10.98 -0.11
C ARG A 151 20.81 10.72 -1.61
N THR A 152 19.67 10.20 -2.06
CA THR A 152 19.43 9.97 -3.50
C THR A 152 19.40 11.28 -4.29
N ALA A 153 18.77 12.32 -3.74
CA ALA A 153 18.71 13.63 -4.37
C ALA A 153 20.11 14.27 -4.46
N GLN A 154 20.94 14.13 -3.42
CA GLN A 154 22.32 14.59 -3.39
C GLN A 154 23.18 13.89 -4.44
N TRP A 155 23.08 12.56 -4.53
CA TRP A 155 23.74 11.80 -5.59
C TRP A 155 23.34 12.34 -6.96
N LEU A 156 22.04 12.45 -7.25
CA LEU A 156 21.58 12.93 -8.55
C LEU A 156 22.06 14.34 -8.89
N ARG A 157 22.13 15.25 -7.91
CA ARG A 157 22.64 16.62 -8.12
C ARG A 157 24.15 16.68 -8.36
N GLY A 158 24.93 15.89 -7.63
CA GLY A 158 26.40 15.92 -7.68
C GLY A 158 27.05 14.90 -8.60
N ARG A 159 26.31 13.87 -9.04
CA ARG A 159 26.81 12.71 -9.79
C ARG A 159 27.57 13.13 -11.02
N ASP A 160 26.94 13.86 -11.92
CA ASP A 160 27.50 14.07 -13.25
C ASP A 160 28.74 14.99 -13.21
N ASP A 161 28.89 15.82 -12.17
CA ASP A 161 30.13 16.58 -11.92
C ASP A 161 31.22 15.68 -11.33
N ALA A 162 30.87 14.80 -10.38
CA ALA A 162 31.81 13.83 -9.81
C ALA A 162 32.32 12.85 -10.88
N LEU A 163 31.45 12.32 -11.73
CA LEU A 163 31.81 11.44 -12.85
C LEU A 163 32.69 12.16 -13.87
N ALA A 164 32.33 13.39 -14.25
CA ALA A 164 33.13 14.20 -15.18
C ALA A 164 34.55 14.45 -14.65
N ALA A 165 34.71 14.65 -13.34
CA ALA A 165 36.01 14.81 -12.70
C ALA A 165 36.88 13.55 -12.84
N VAL A 166 36.29 12.35 -12.66
CA VAL A 166 37.00 11.08 -12.88
C VAL A 166 37.47 10.96 -14.33
N TRP A 167 36.56 11.14 -15.29
CA TRP A 167 36.88 10.96 -16.70
C TRP A 167 37.94 11.95 -17.20
N SER A 168 37.86 13.20 -16.73
CA SER A 168 38.88 14.22 -17.03
C SER A 168 40.24 13.81 -16.44
N ALA A 169 40.27 13.33 -15.20
CA ALA A 169 41.51 12.91 -14.55
C ALA A 169 42.18 11.71 -15.24
N VAL A 170 41.40 10.72 -15.69
CA VAL A 170 41.88 9.55 -16.45
C VAL A 170 42.52 9.99 -17.75
N ARG A 171 41.84 10.85 -18.50
CA ARG A 171 42.33 11.32 -19.79
C ARG A 171 43.57 12.18 -19.65
N GLN A 172 43.60 13.08 -18.68
CA GLN A 172 44.78 13.91 -18.41
C GLN A 172 45.99 13.04 -18.00
N ALA A 173 45.77 12.00 -17.20
CA ALA A 173 46.83 11.04 -16.85
C ALA A 173 47.31 10.24 -18.06
N ALA A 174 46.40 9.79 -18.93
CA ALA A 174 46.75 9.06 -20.14
C ALA A 174 47.48 9.94 -21.18
N ALA A 175 47.07 11.20 -21.34
CA ALA A 175 47.75 12.17 -22.20
C ALA A 175 49.18 12.48 -21.71
N ALA A 176 49.41 12.42 -20.41
CA ALA A 176 50.73 12.62 -19.80
C ALA A 176 51.60 11.34 -19.76
N SER A 177 51.02 10.15 -19.92
CA SER A 177 51.69 8.87 -19.68
C SER A 177 51.20 7.74 -20.58
N ALA A 178 52.04 7.33 -21.54
CA ALA A 178 51.74 6.20 -22.43
C ALA A 178 51.50 4.85 -21.70
N PRO A 179 52.22 4.52 -20.61
CA PRO A 179 51.89 3.35 -19.77
C PRO A 179 50.46 3.35 -19.23
N VAL A 180 49.96 4.51 -18.80
CA VAL A 180 48.59 4.66 -18.27
C VAL A 180 47.57 4.47 -19.38
N ALA A 181 47.79 5.10 -20.53
CA ALA A 181 46.92 4.95 -21.69
C ALA A 181 46.81 3.48 -22.12
N THR A 182 47.95 2.79 -22.23
CA THR A 182 48.03 1.38 -22.63
C THR A 182 47.27 0.48 -21.65
N ALA A 183 47.51 0.64 -20.36
CA ALA A 183 46.90 -0.18 -19.32
C ALA A 183 45.40 0.06 -19.18
N TRP A 184 44.96 1.33 -19.19
CA TRP A 184 43.54 1.66 -19.09
C TRP A 184 42.77 1.16 -20.30
N ASN A 185 43.29 1.38 -21.52
CA ASN A 185 42.68 0.89 -22.75
C ASN A 185 42.58 -0.64 -22.75
N ALA A 186 43.61 -1.37 -22.32
CA ALA A 186 43.58 -2.84 -22.33
C ALA A 186 42.57 -3.43 -21.32
N VAL A 187 42.41 -2.84 -20.14
CA VAL A 187 41.60 -3.44 -19.05
C VAL A 187 40.17 -2.90 -18.99
N LEU A 188 40.01 -1.60 -19.23
CA LEU A 188 38.72 -0.91 -19.07
C LEU A 188 38.17 -0.35 -20.38
N GLY A 189 39.03 0.11 -21.29
CA GLY A 189 38.62 0.74 -22.56
C GLY A 189 38.15 -0.24 -23.65
N GLU A 190 38.94 -1.28 -23.94
CA GLU A 190 38.67 -2.29 -24.97
C GLU A 190 37.34 -3.04 -24.73
N PRO A 191 37.00 -3.47 -23.50
CA PRO A 191 35.71 -4.11 -23.23
C PRO A 191 34.47 -3.25 -23.54
N ILE A 192 34.63 -1.92 -23.57
CA ILE A 192 33.55 -0.97 -23.87
C ILE A 192 33.75 -0.25 -25.20
N GLY A 193 34.78 -0.59 -25.97
CA GLY A 193 35.06 0.03 -27.28
C GLY A 193 35.51 1.49 -27.21
N VAL A 194 36.12 1.93 -26.10
CA VAL A 194 36.54 3.33 -25.89
C VAL A 194 38.05 3.42 -25.73
N ASP A 195 38.67 4.36 -26.45
CA ASP A 195 40.11 4.65 -26.34
C ASP A 195 40.33 6.03 -25.68
N VAL A 196 41.04 6.04 -24.56
CA VAL A 196 41.36 7.27 -23.78
C VAL A 196 42.24 8.27 -24.53
N THR A 197 42.95 7.83 -25.56
CA THR A 197 43.83 8.68 -26.37
C THR A 197 43.12 9.32 -27.55
N SER A 198 41.85 8.99 -27.78
CA SER A 198 41.06 9.52 -28.90
C SER A 198 41.04 11.05 -28.91
N THR A 199 41.26 11.62 -30.08
CA THR A 199 41.14 13.05 -30.37
C THR A 199 39.68 13.49 -30.33
N TYR A 200 39.43 14.80 -30.27
CA TYR A 200 38.06 15.33 -30.33
C TYR A 200 37.34 14.88 -31.61
N GLU A 201 38.06 14.88 -32.72
CA GLU A 201 37.56 14.54 -34.05
C GLU A 201 37.24 13.06 -34.22
N GLU A 202 37.88 12.18 -33.46
CA GLU A 202 37.53 10.75 -33.38
C GLU A 202 36.35 10.55 -32.45
N LEU A 203 36.34 11.21 -31.28
CA LEU A 203 35.26 11.08 -30.29
C LEU A 203 33.92 11.60 -30.83
N ARG A 204 33.92 12.70 -31.59
CA ARG A 204 32.70 13.26 -32.20
C ARG A 204 32.07 12.34 -33.26
N GLN A 205 32.82 11.37 -33.77
CA GLN A 205 32.29 10.38 -34.74
C GLN A 205 31.52 9.26 -34.05
N ASP A 206 31.53 9.20 -32.71
CA ASP A 206 30.72 8.25 -31.97
C ASP A 206 29.23 8.45 -32.29
N PRO A 207 28.50 7.38 -32.63
CA PRO A 207 27.07 7.48 -32.94
C PRO A 207 26.25 8.15 -31.83
N GLY A 208 26.64 8.00 -30.56
CA GLY A 208 25.93 8.60 -29.43
C GLY A 208 26.05 10.13 -29.36
N LEU A 209 27.04 10.74 -30.02
CA LEU A 209 27.16 12.20 -30.14
C LEU A 209 26.53 12.77 -31.42
N SER A 210 26.04 11.93 -32.32
CA SER A 210 25.46 12.35 -33.62
C SER A 210 24.10 13.04 -33.51
N HIS A 211 23.46 13.00 -32.34
CA HIS A 211 22.17 13.65 -32.08
C HIS A 211 22.24 15.18 -32.04
N VAL A 212 23.45 15.76 -32.02
CA VAL A 212 23.68 17.21 -31.98
C VAL A 212 24.73 17.65 -32.99
N ASP A 213 24.43 18.73 -33.70
CA ASP A 213 25.39 19.36 -34.60
C ASP A 213 26.31 20.32 -33.82
N LEU A 214 27.36 19.75 -33.22
CA LEU A 214 28.35 20.50 -32.45
C LEU A 214 29.19 21.43 -33.34
N ASP A 215 29.45 21.03 -34.58
CA ASP A 215 30.25 21.81 -35.54
C ASP A 215 29.52 23.11 -35.93
N ALA A 216 28.19 23.05 -36.13
CA ALA A 216 27.38 24.23 -36.37
C ALA A 216 27.42 25.24 -35.21
N ILE A 217 27.52 24.77 -33.96
CA ILE A 217 27.65 25.66 -32.81
C ILE A 217 29.07 26.23 -32.74
N LEU A 218 30.10 25.39 -32.83
CA LEU A 218 31.50 25.80 -32.71
C LEU A 218 31.93 26.76 -33.84
N ALA A 219 31.32 26.65 -35.02
CA ALA A 219 31.52 27.59 -36.13
C ALA A 219 31.08 29.03 -35.80
N LEU A 220 30.21 29.21 -34.80
CA LEU A 220 29.69 30.51 -34.37
C LEU A 220 30.45 31.10 -33.18
N ARG A 221 31.56 30.50 -32.73
CA ARG A 221 32.31 30.92 -31.52
C ARG A 221 32.74 32.40 -31.49
N ASP A 222 32.85 33.03 -32.65
CA ASP A 222 33.25 34.43 -32.77
C ASP A 222 32.07 35.41 -32.52
N ASP A 223 30.84 34.90 -32.39
CA ASP A 223 29.61 35.63 -32.05
C ASP A 223 28.90 34.93 -30.87
N SER A 224 29.10 35.43 -29.65
CA SER A 224 28.52 34.86 -28.43
C SER A 224 26.99 34.74 -28.45
N VAL A 225 26.29 35.66 -29.13
CA VAL A 225 24.82 35.65 -29.19
C VAL A 225 24.34 34.54 -30.12
N ALA A 226 24.91 34.45 -31.32
CA ALA A 226 24.60 33.38 -32.28
C ALA A 226 25.02 32.00 -31.76
N TYR A 227 26.18 31.92 -31.09
CA TYR A 227 26.70 30.70 -30.47
C TYR A 227 25.73 30.13 -29.41
N VAL A 228 25.31 30.97 -28.44
CA VAL A 228 24.39 30.54 -27.38
C VAL A 228 23.00 30.22 -27.96
N ALA A 229 22.53 30.96 -28.97
CA ALA A 229 21.25 30.69 -29.63
C ALA A 229 21.25 29.33 -30.35
N ALA A 230 22.31 29.02 -31.11
CA ALA A 230 22.47 27.73 -31.78
C ALA A 230 22.55 26.57 -30.77
N ALA A 231 23.29 26.75 -29.68
CA ALA A 231 23.37 25.76 -28.60
C ALA A 231 21.99 25.51 -27.95
N LYS A 232 21.23 26.56 -27.64
CA LYS A 232 19.86 26.43 -27.10
C LYS A 232 18.92 25.74 -28.08
N GLN A 233 19.07 25.97 -29.39
CA GLN A 233 18.26 25.30 -30.40
C GLN A 233 18.54 23.79 -30.45
N GLN A 234 19.81 23.37 -30.37
CA GLN A 234 20.19 21.96 -30.29
C GLN A 234 19.63 21.30 -29.02
N LEU A 235 19.70 21.99 -27.87
CA LEU A 235 19.11 21.51 -26.61
C LEU A 235 17.59 21.31 -26.71
N ALA A 236 16.88 22.22 -27.40
CA ALA A 236 15.44 22.11 -27.62
C ALA A 236 15.08 20.91 -28.52
N SER A 237 15.92 20.60 -29.51
CA SER A 237 15.74 19.42 -30.36
C SER A 237 15.85 18.11 -29.57
N LEU A 238 16.87 18.00 -28.73
CA LEU A 238 17.06 16.84 -27.83
C LEU A 238 15.88 16.66 -26.88
N HIS A 239 15.35 17.75 -26.33
CA HIS A 239 14.17 17.68 -25.47
C HIS A 239 12.93 17.21 -26.26
N ALA A 240 12.73 17.68 -27.49
CA ALA A 240 11.62 17.22 -28.33
C ALA A 240 11.71 15.71 -28.64
N GLU A 241 12.91 15.19 -28.88
CA GLU A 241 13.17 13.76 -29.08
C GLU A 241 12.74 12.94 -27.84
N LEU A 242 13.14 13.41 -26.64
CA LEU A 242 12.77 12.80 -25.37
C LEU A 242 11.25 12.79 -25.11
N LEU A 243 10.56 13.89 -25.38
CA LEU A 243 9.10 13.94 -25.25
C LEU A 243 8.40 12.97 -26.21
N GLY A 244 8.94 12.81 -27.43
CA GLY A 244 8.48 11.80 -28.39
C GLY A 244 8.62 10.38 -27.83
N LEU A 245 9.79 10.06 -27.25
CA LEU A 245 10.05 8.77 -26.63
C LEU A 245 9.14 8.50 -25.42
N SER A 246 8.92 9.51 -24.56
CA SER A 246 8.03 9.40 -23.41
C SER A 246 6.59 9.09 -23.82
N LEU A 247 6.08 9.75 -24.88
CA LEU A 247 4.77 9.46 -25.43
C LEU A 247 4.65 8.03 -25.93
N GLU A 248 5.66 7.52 -26.65
CA GLU A 248 5.69 6.14 -27.12
C GLU A 248 5.61 5.14 -25.96
N ILE A 249 6.41 5.35 -24.91
CA ILE A 249 6.42 4.47 -23.74
C ILE A 249 5.06 4.49 -23.02
N ARG A 250 4.43 5.66 -22.86
CA ARG A 250 3.10 5.75 -22.22
C ARG A 250 2.01 5.03 -23.02
N LEU A 251 2.04 5.15 -24.34
CA LEU A 251 1.11 4.41 -25.21
C LEU A 251 1.32 2.89 -25.05
N GLU A 252 2.56 2.42 -24.93
CA GLU A 252 2.85 1.01 -24.64
C GLU A 252 2.32 0.57 -23.26
N ILE A 253 2.49 1.39 -22.23
CA ILE A 253 1.94 1.12 -20.88
C ILE A 253 0.42 0.94 -20.97
N GLY A 254 -0.29 1.84 -21.65
CA GLY A 254 -1.73 1.76 -21.84
C GLY A 254 -2.19 0.52 -22.61
N GLU A 255 -1.48 0.18 -23.70
CA GLU A 255 -1.74 -1.05 -24.45
C GLU A 255 -1.48 -2.32 -23.62
N ASN A 256 -0.40 -2.34 -22.84
CA ASN A 256 -0.05 -3.50 -22.01
C ASN A 256 -1.04 -3.69 -20.85
N ASN A 257 -1.53 -2.61 -20.25
CA ASN A 257 -2.62 -2.66 -19.28
C ASN A 257 -3.90 -3.30 -19.85
N GLN A 258 -4.17 -3.15 -21.15
CA GLN A 258 -5.29 -3.82 -21.83
C GLN A 258 -5.00 -5.29 -22.17
N LYS A 259 -3.78 -5.63 -22.61
CA LYS A 259 -3.39 -6.99 -23.06
C LYS A 259 -3.12 -7.95 -21.90
N CYS A 260 -2.53 -7.43 -20.82
CA CYS A 260 -2.29 -8.12 -19.57
C CYS A 260 -3.11 -7.40 -18.47
N PRO A 261 -4.45 -7.57 -18.48
CA PRO A 261 -5.30 -6.88 -17.51
C PRO A 261 -4.87 -7.27 -16.09
N PRO A 262 -4.79 -6.30 -15.17
CA PRO A 262 -4.36 -6.56 -13.81
C PRO A 262 -5.27 -7.61 -13.13
N GLU A 263 -6.55 -7.68 -13.50
CA GLU A 263 -7.53 -8.64 -13.00
C GLU A 263 -7.75 -9.84 -13.94
N GLY A 264 -7.69 -11.06 -13.37
CA GLY A 264 -8.01 -12.32 -14.05
C GLY A 264 -6.85 -13.32 -14.12
N PRO A 265 -7.11 -14.59 -14.49
CA PRO A 265 -6.06 -15.55 -14.81
C PRO A 265 -5.21 -15.02 -15.99
N PRO A 266 -3.91 -15.34 -16.06
CA PRO A 266 -3.04 -14.82 -17.11
C PRO A 266 -3.64 -15.09 -18.49
N SER A 267 -3.84 -14.04 -19.28
CA SER A 267 -4.23 -14.17 -20.67
C SER A 267 -3.11 -14.87 -21.44
N ALA A 268 -3.42 -15.57 -22.53
CA ALA A 268 -2.42 -16.22 -23.39
C ALA A 268 -1.38 -15.22 -23.97
N ALA A 269 -1.59 -13.91 -23.83
CA ALA A 269 -0.68 -12.86 -24.26
C ALA A 269 0.47 -12.58 -23.27
N CYS A 270 0.37 -12.96 -21.99
CA CYS A 270 1.39 -12.67 -20.97
C CYS A 270 2.45 -13.79 -20.88
N THR A 271 3.30 -13.87 -21.91
CA THR A 271 4.35 -14.89 -22.04
C THR A 271 5.74 -14.37 -21.65
N ALA A 272 6.67 -15.28 -21.30
CA ALA A 272 8.08 -14.93 -21.09
C ALA A 272 8.74 -14.28 -22.33
N ALA A 273 8.23 -14.59 -23.53
CA ALA A 273 8.67 -13.96 -24.77
C ALA A 273 8.25 -12.47 -24.85
N ALA A 274 7.04 -12.13 -24.39
CA ALA A 274 6.60 -10.74 -24.31
C ALA A 274 7.43 -9.92 -23.32
N LYS A 275 7.80 -10.53 -22.17
CA LYS A 275 8.73 -9.93 -21.20
C LYS A 275 10.10 -9.67 -21.82
N LYS A 276 10.70 -10.69 -22.46
CA LYS A 276 12.01 -10.54 -23.11
C LYS A 276 12.00 -9.45 -24.18
N ALA A 277 10.98 -9.39 -25.02
CA ALA A 277 10.84 -8.34 -26.03
C ALA A 277 10.70 -6.94 -25.41
N ALA A 278 10.09 -6.81 -24.24
CA ALA A 278 9.99 -5.54 -23.52
C ALA A 278 11.32 -5.14 -22.87
N GLU A 279 12.07 -6.10 -22.30
CA GLU A 279 13.44 -5.88 -21.82
C GLU A 279 14.38 -5.47 -22.96
N ASP A 280 14.27 -6.11 -24.13
CA ASP A 280 15.04 -5.76 -25.31
C ASP A 280 14.68 -4.35 -25.84
N ARG A 281 13.38 -3.97 -25.79
CA ARG A 281 12.94 -2.59 -26.10
C ARG A 281 13.45 -1.57 -25.09
N ASP A 282 13.34 -1.84 -23.79
CA ASP A 282 13.88 -0.94 -22.77
C ASP A 282 15.38 -0.78 -22.94
N LYS A 283 16.13 -1.85 -23.22
CA LYS A 283 17.56 -1.74 -23.52
C LYS A 283 17.84 -0.79 -24.70
N ALA A 284 17.06 -0.89 -25.79
CA ALA A 284 17.18 0.02 -26.92
C ALA A 284 16.84 1.48 -26.53
N ARG A 285 15.79 1.68 -25.72
CA ARG A 285 15.40 3.02 -25.24
C ARG A 285 16.41 3.62 -24.27
N GLN A 286 16.98 2.82 -23.37
CA GLN A 286 18.05 3.25 -22.48
C GLN A 286 19.28 3.67 -23.26
N GLN A 287 19.57 3.02 -24.40
CA GLN A 287 20.61 3.47 -25.31
C GLN A 287 20.29 4.87 -25.86
N THR A 288 19.12 5.06 -26.47
CA THR A 288 18.71 6.39 -26.99
C THR A 288 18.73 7.47 -25.90
N ILE A 289 18.26 7.15 -24.68
CA ILE A 289 18.31 8.07 -23.55
C ILE A 289 19.76 8.41 -23.17
N SER A 290 20.68 7.44 -23.22
CA SER A 290 22.11 7.66 -22.98
C SER A 290 22.74 8.55 -24.05
N ASP A 291 22.43 8.30 -25.32
CA ASP A 291 22.91 9.08 -26.46
C ASP A 291 22.42 10.54 -26.36
N VAL A 292 21.15 10.74 -26.07
CA VAL A 292 20.58 12.09 -25.84
C VAL A 292 21.20 12.74 -24.59
N LYS A 293 21.46 11.97 -23.52
CA LYS A 293 22.18 12.47 -22.33
C LYS A 293 23.54 13.01 -22.69
N ALA A 294 24.28 12.30 -23.54
CA ALA A 294 25.58 12.74 -24.02
C ALA A 294 25.50 14.04 -24.82
N GLY A 295 24.52 14.14 -25.72
CA GLY A 295 24.22 15.39 -26.45
C GLY A 295 23.89 16.55 -25.52
N VAL A 296 23.00 16.36 -24.53
CA VAL A 296 22.66 17.36 -23.50
C VAL A 296 23.91 17.78 -22.73
N GLY A 297 24.75 16.82 -22.34
CA GLY A 297 26.00 17.06 -21.63
C GLY A 297 26.99 17.91 -22.43
N MET A 298 27.14 17.63 -23.74
CA MET A 298 28.01 18.39 -24.64
C MET A 298 27.49 19.79 -24.90
N VAL A 299 26.21 19.93 -25.26
CA VAL A 299 25.59 21.24 -25.52
C VAL A 299 25.61 22.12 -24.27
N SER A 300 25.35 21.56 -23.10
CA SER A 300 25.41 22.31 -21.83
C SER A 300 26.83 22.77 -21.48
N THR A 301 27.86 21.96 -21.76
CA THR A 301 29.26 22.37 -21.62
C THR A 301 29.63 23.49 -22.59
N ILE A 302 29.19 23.38 -23.84
CA ILE A 302 29.37 24.42 -24.88
C ILE A 302 28.73 25.74 -24.43
N ILE A 303 27.49 25.71 -23.92
CA ILE A 303 26.83 26.90 -23.32
C ILE A 303 27.68 27.43 -22.17
N GLY A 304 28.20 26.55 -21.31
CA GLY A 304 29.05 26.88 -20.17
C GLY A 304 30.33 27.66 -20.50
N PHE A 305 30.87 27.53 -21.73
CA PHE A 305 32.02 28.33 -22.17
C PHE A 305 31.68 29.81 -22.38
N ALA A 306 30.42 30.12 -22.73
CA ALA A 306 29.93 31.48 -22.88
C ALA A 306 29.28 32.00 -21.59
N ASP A 307 28.51 31.15 -20.92
CA ASP A 307 27.77 31.44 -19.70
C ASP A 307 27.75 30.21 -18.78
N PRO A 308 28.62 30.17 -17.75
CA PRO A 308 28.74 29.04 -16.82
C PRO A 308 27.43 28.72 -16.10
N ASP A 309 26.64 29.73 -15.73
CA ASP A 309 25.39 29.55 -14.99
C ASP A 309 24.29 28.99 -15.90
N ALA A 310 24.18 29.49 -17.13
CA ALA A 310 23.26 28.94 -18.12
C ALA A 310 23.63 27.51 -18.52
N GLY A 311 24.93 27.19 -18.63
CA GLY A 311 25.41 25.83 -18.89
C GLY A 311 25.04 24.87 -17.77
N LYS A 312 25.24 25.27 -16.51
CA LYS A 312 24.85 24.48 -15.33
C LYS A 312 23.34 24.24 -15.27
N LYS A 313 22.53 25.29 -15.47
CA LYS A 313 21.05 25.19 -15.47
C LYS A 313 20.55 24.26 -16.58
N SER A 314 21.10 24.39 -17.78
CA SER A 314 20.73 23.57 -18.95
C SER A 314 21.00 22.07 -18.70
N LYS A 315 22.16 21.76 -18.10
CA LYS A 315 22.54 20.39 -17.74
C LYS A 315 21.56 19.76 -16.75
N VAL A 316 21.31 20.45 -15.63
CA VAL A 316 20.44 19.94 -14.55
C VAL A 316 19.02 19.70 -15.04
N ILE A 317 18.46 20.61 -15.86
CA ILE A 317 17.11 20.43 -16.40
C ILE A 317 17.05 19.26 -17.39
N GLY A 318 18.00 19.18 -18.32
CA GLY A 318 18.04 18.08 -19.30
C GLY A 318 18.18 16.72 -18.62
N GLU A 319 19.04 16.62 -17.61
CA GLU A 319 19.23 15.40 -16.81
C GLU A 319 17.98 15.00 -16.01
N ALA A 320 17.22 15.96 -15.50
CA ALA A 320 15.96 15.68 -14.81
C ALA A 320 14.91 15.07 -15.75
N VAL A 321 14.79 15.59 -16.98
CA VAL A 321 13.91 15.04 -18.02
C VAL A 321 14.35 13.63 -18.40
N LEU A 322 15.66 13.44 -18.66
CA LEU A 322 16.25 12.15 -19.00
C LEU A 322 16.01 11.09 -17.92
N THR A 323 16.26 11.44 -16.66
CA THR A 323 16.07 10.54 -15.51
C THR A 323 14.61 10.13 -15.36
N THR A 324 13.68 11.07 -15.60
CA THR A 324 12.24 10.80 -15.57
C THR A 324 11.84 9.81 -16.66
N ILE A 325 12.30 10.00 -17.89
CA ILE A 325 11.96 9.12 -19.01
C ILE A 325 12.61 7.74 -18.87
N SER A 326 13.87 7.67 -18.40
CA SER A 326 14.54 6.39 -18.09
C SER A 326 13.75 5.59 -17.06
N ALA A 327 13.27 6.25 -16.01
CA ALA A 327 12.44 5.66 -14.98
C ALA A 327 11.12 5.11 -15.54
N ILE A 328 10.45 5.86 -16.43
CA ILE A 328 9.21 5.45 -17.12
C ILE A 328 9.46 4.22 -18.03
N SER A 329 10.56 4.22 -18.79
CA SER A 329 10.93 3.10 -19.68
C SER A 329 11.18 1.81 -18.89
N LYS A 330 11.96 1.89 -17.80
CA LYS A 330 12.24 0.73 -16.92
C LYS A 330 10.95 0.17 -16.31
N TYR A 331 10.03 1.04 -15.92
CA TYR A 331 8.72 0.64 -15.44
C TYR A 331 7.92 -0.11 -16.53
N ALA A 332 7.86 0.42 -17.76
CA ALA A 332 7.14 -0.21 -18.87
C ALA A 332 7.65 -1.64 -19.18
N ALA A 333 8.96 -1.86 -19.15
CA ALA A 333 9.52 -3.20 -19.27
C ALA A 333 9.17 -4.10 -18.07
N ALA A 334 9.23 -3.55 -16.86
CA ALA A 334 8.95 -4.31 -15.65
C ALA A 334 7.51 -4.84 -15.59
N ILE A 335 6.54 -4.11 -16.13
CA ILE A 335 5.11 -4.51 -16.12
C ILE A 335 4.73 -5.51 -17.22
N THR A 336 5.57 -5.74 -18.23
CA THR A 336 5.20 -6.54 -19.40
C THR A 336 5.45 -8.04 -19.22
N GLY A 337 4.48 -8.89 -19.59
CA GLY A 337 4.66 -10.35 -19.72
C GLY A 337 4.66 -11.16 -18.42
N ARG A 338 4.08 -10.64 -17.33
CA ARG A 338 4.07 -11.32 -16.02
C ARG A 338 2.68 -11.84 -15.64
N GLY A 339 2.54 -13.17 -15.55
CA GLY A 339 1.48 -13.83 -14.80
C GLY A 339 1.82 -13.97 -13.31
N LEU A 340 0.82 -14.23 -12.47
CA LEU A 340 0.81 -14.21 -10.99
C LEU A 340 2.01 -14.84 -10.24
N ALA A 341 2.78 -15.73 -10.87
CA ALA A 341 3.83 -16.51 -10.20
C ALA A 341 5.25 -15.89 -10.24
N GLY A 342 5.48 -14.79 -10.96
CA GLY A 342 6.84 -14.35 -11.28
C GLY A 342 7.37 -13.07 -10.62
N SER A 343 6.52 -12.14 -10.18
CA SER A 343 6.87 -10.85 -9.53
C SER A 343 5.74 -9.86 -9.72
N ILE A 344 4.70 -9.90 -8.88
CA ILE A 344 3.56 -8.97 -9.01
C ILE A 344 3.94 -7.51 -8.74
N PHE A 345 5.21 -7.23 -8.46
CA PHE A 345 5.57 -6.16 -7.56
C PHE A 345 7.10 -6.01 -7.61
N SER A 346 7.58 -4.98 -8.31
CA SER A 346 8.98 -4.89 -8.74
C SER A 346 9.67 -3.65 -8.19
N THR A 347 10.92 -3.82 -7.79
CA THR A 347 11.88 -2.76 -7.45
C THR A 347 11.88 -1.57 -8.43
N ALA A 348 11.50 -1.80 -9.70
CA ALA A 348 11.38 -0.77 -10.73
C ALA A 348 10.34 0.32 -10.41
N THR A 349 9.22 0.02 -9.73
CA THR A 349 8.20 1.03 -9.38
C THR A 349 8.70 1.98 -8.29
N LEU A 350 9.42 1.44 -7.29
CA LEU A 350 10.03 2.22 -6.22
C LEU A 350 11.25 3.00 -6.71
N ALA A 351 12.10 2.38 -7.54
CA ALA A 351 13.21 3.06 -8.21
C ALA A 351 12.71 4.18 -9.13
N MET A 352 11.63 3.95 -9.88
CA MET A 352 11.00 4.99 -10.70
C MET A 352 10.56 6.18 -9.84
N THR A 353 9.88 5.89 -8.73
CA THR A 353 9.39 6.91 -7.80
C THR A 353 10.53 7.74 -7.20
N GLY A 354 11.60 7.10 -6.74
CA GLY A 354 12.77 7.79 -6.20
C GLY A 354 13.53 8.62 -7.25
N ASN A 355 13.68 8.08 -8.46
CA ASN A 355 14.38 8.74 -9.56
C ASN A 355 13.60 9.95 -10.11
N VAL A 356 12.27 9.83 -10.29
CA VAL A 356 11.43 10.95 -10.74
C VAL A 356 11.37 12.03 -9.65
N PHE A 357 11.17 11.66 -8.39
CA PHE A 357 11.17 12.62 -7.28
C PHE A 357 12.53 13.34 -7.17
N GLY A 358 13.63 12.60 -7.20
CA GLY A 358 14.99 13.16 -7.18
C GLY A 358 15.27 14.09 -8.36
N ALA A 359 14.80 13.73 -9.56
CA ALA A 359 14.89 14.58 -10.75
C ALA A 359 14.15 15.90 -10.56
N VAL A 360 12.91 15.88 -10.05
CA VAL A 360 12.15 17.10 -9.75
C VAL A 360 12.86 17.95 -8.70
N MET A 361 13.37 17.34 -7.62
CA MET A 361 14.10 18.04 -6.56
C MET A 361 15.43 18.63 -7.02
N SER A 362 16.05 18.09 -8.07
CA SER A 362 17.27 18.67 -8.66
C SER A 362 16.99 19.99 -9.39
N VAL A 363 15.85 20.11 -10.07
CA VAL A 363 15.45 21.33 -10.79
C VAL A 363 15.04 22.45 -9.82
N VAL A 364 14.44 22.10 -8.68
CA VAL A 364 14.04 23.06 -7.64
C VAL A 364 15.25 23.80 -7.04
N GLY A 365 16.40 23.14 -6.88
CA GLY A 365 17.63 23.75 -6.34
C GLY A 365 18.13 24.96 -7.16
N LEU A 366 17.84 24.99 -8.47
CA LEU A 366 18.31 26.05 -9.37
C LEU A 366 17.70 27.44 -9.12
N PHE A 367 16.58 27.53 -8.40
CA PHE A 367 15.86 28.80 -8.16
C PHE A 367 16.35 29.54 -6.91
N GLY A 368 17.28 28.97 -6.15
CA GLY A 368 17.69 29.46 -4.82
C GLY A 368 18.85 30.45 -4.83
N SER A 369 19.62 30.51 -5.92
CA SER A 369 20.80 31.39 -6.05
C SER A 369 20.59 32.41 -7.17
N SER A 370 20.42 33.68 -6.77
CA SER A 370 20.43 34.92 -7.58
C SER A 370 19.26 35.21 -8.55
N GLY A 371 18.48 36.25 -8.19
CA GLY A 371 17.88 37.31 -9.04
C GLY A 371 17.01 36.97 -10.27
N PRO A 372 15.97 37.78 -10.58
CA PRO A 372 15.10 37.52 -11.72
C PRO A 372 15.83 37.82 -13.04
N SER A 373 16.24 36.78 -13.77
CA SER A 373 16.40 36.80 -15.24
C SER A 373 16.93 35.46 -15.78
N LEU A 374 16.07 34.44 -15.88
CA LEU A 374 16.04 33.49 -17.02
C LEU A 374 14.75 32.65 -17.03
N ASP A 375 13.63 33.27 -16.65
CA ASP A 375 12.56 32.53 -15.97
C ASP A 375 11.58 31.81 -16.91
N ALA A 376 11.33 32.31 -18.12
CA ALA A 376 10.27 31.78 -18.99
C ALA A 376 10.57 30.40 -19.62
N GLN A 377 11.82 30.16 -20.05
CA GLN A 377 12.20 28.90 -20.69
C GLN A 377 12.33 27.76 -19.67
N ILE A 378 12.86 28.07 -18.50
CA ILE A 378 12.95 27.14 -17.35
C ILE A 378 11.53 26.78 -16.88
N LEU A 379 10.62 27.77 -16.76
CA LEU A 379 9.22 27.55 -16.41
C LEU A 379 8.49 26.64 -17.41
N ALA A 380 8.71 26.83 -18.72
CA ALA A 380 8.09 26.01 -19.75
C ALA A 380 8.55 24.54 -19.67
N GLN A 381 9.83 24.30 -19.40
CA GLN A 381 10.41 22.96 -19.29
C GLN A 381 10.01 22.25 -17.98
N VAL A 382 9.95 22.98 -16.86
CA VAL A 382 9.39 22.48 -15.59
C VAL A 382 7.91 22.10 -15.74
N LYS A 383 7.15 22.92 -16.47
CA LYS A 383 5.74 22.63 -16.77
C LYS A 383 5.60 21.38 -17.65
N ALA A 384 6.43 21.23 -18.69
CA ALA A 384 6.44 20.04 -19.52
C ALA A 384 6.76 18.78 -18.69
N LEU A 385 7.74 18.84 -17.79
CA LEU A 385 8.05 17.75 -16.87
C LEU A 385 6.88 17.40 -15.94
N ARG A 386 6.21 18.41 -15.38
CA ARG A 386 4.99 18.24 -14.57
C ARG A 386 3.87 17.57 -15.38
N ASP A 387 3.65 18.02 -16.61
CA ASP A 387 2.60 17.50 -17.48
C ASP A 387 2.90 16.05 -17.90
N GLU A 388 4.17 15.71 -18.15
CA GLU A 388 4.63 14.35 -18.42
C GLU A 388 4.35 13.41 -17.25
N VAL A 389 4.73 13.83 -16.04
CA VAL A 389 4.47 13.10 -14.79
C VAL A 389 2.98 12.94 -14.53
N ARG A 390 2.17 13.96 -14.82
CA ARG A 390 0.72 13.93 -14.64
C ARG A 390 0.07 12.93 -15.59
N ALA A 391 0.41 12.99 -16.87
CA ALA A 391 -0.13 12.09 -17.89
C ALA A 391 0.32 10.65 -17.68
N LEU A 392 1.54 10.42 -17.17
CA LEU A 392 1.93 9.11 -16.66
C LEU A 392 1.03 8.67 -15.50
N GLY A 393 0.77 9.55 -14.52
CA GLY A 393 -0.12 9.28 -13.39
C GLY A 393 -1.58 9.02 -13.80
N ASP A 394 -2.05 9.60 -14.91
CA ASP A 394 -3.35 9.30 -15.52
C ASP A 394 -3.37 7.86 -16.07
N GLU A 395 -2.34 7.44 -16.80
CA GLU A 395 -2.25 6.12 -17.43
C GLU A 395 -2.02 4.99 -16.40
N MET A 396 -1.25 5.27 -15.35
CA MET A 396 -0.95 4.31 -14.29
C MET A 396 -2.09 4.15 -13.27
N ARG A 397 -3.08 5.04 -13.23
CA ARG A 397 -4.13 5.10 -12.21
C ARG A 397 -4.95 3.80 -12.12
N ALA A 398 -5.15 3.10 -13.24
CA ALA A 398 -5.83 1.80 -13.29
C ALA A 398 -5.00 0.65 -12.68
N SER A 399 -3.67 0.72 -12.79
CA SER A 399 -2.72 -0.26 -12.21
C SER A 399 -2.38 0.07 -10.74
N PHE A 400 -2.50 1.34 -10.34
CA PHE A 400 -2.27 1.83 -8.98
C PHE A 400 -3.45 1.66 -8.02
N ALA A 401 -4.65 1.37 -8.52
CA ALA A 401 -5.81 0.91 -7.73
C ALA A 401 -5.58 -0.42 -6.98
N ARG A 402 -4.35 -0.95 -6.99
CA ARG A 402 -3.87 -2.06 -6.15
C ARG A 402 -2.94 -1.67 -5.01
N VAL A 403 -2.27 -0.52 -5.06
CA VAL A 403 -1.09 -0.21 -4.22
C VAL A 403 -1.34 1.00 -3.30
N GLU A 404 -2.59 1.18 -2.89
CA GLU A 404 -3.19 2.51 -2.76
C GLU A 404 -2.95 3.29 -1.45
N ALA A 405 -1.73 3.25 -0.90
CA ALA A 405 -1.32 4.24 0.11
C ALA A 405 0.04 4.86 -0.25
N GLN A 406 1.13 4.08 -0.25
CA GLN A 406 2.48 4.64 -0.44
C GLN A 406 2.69 5.29 -1.81
N ILE A 407 2.20 4.71 -2.91
CA ILE A 407 2.45 5.27 -4.26
C ILE A 407 1.53 6.47 -4.55
N ASN A 408 0.27 6.42 -4.13
CA ASN A 408 -0.62 7.58 -4.20
C ASN A 408 -0.10 8.73 -3.34
N THR A 409 0.48 8.43 -2.18
CA THR A 409 1.21 9.40 -1.35
C THR A 409 2.41 9.96 -2.09
N VAL A 410 3.29 9.14 -2.67
CA VAL A 410 4.49 9.70 -3.30
C VAL A 410 4.15 10.50 -4.55
N TYR A 411 3.15 10.08 -5.32
CA TYR A 411 2.60 10.85 -6.42
C TYR A 411 1.98 12.17 -5.95
N ALA A 412 1.18 12.14 -4.87
CA ALA A 412 0.62 13.35 -4.26
C ALA A 412 1.70 14.27 -3.71
N ASN A 413 2.73 13.73 -3.06
CA ASN A 413 3.88 14.47 -2.54
C ASN A 413 4.69 15.11 -3.66
N MET A 414 4.91 14.40 -4.77
CA MET A 414 5.58 14.91 -5.95
C MET A 414 4.78 16.05 -6.60
N MET A 415 3.47 15.86 -6.78
CA MET A 415 2.58 16.93 -7.28
C MET A 415 2.54 18.13 -6.34
N ALA A 416 2.57 17.89 -5.02
CA ALA A 416 2.66 18.94 -4.01
C ALA A 416 4.00 19.70 -4.07
N GLN A 417 5.12 19.06 -4.40
CA GLN A 417 6.40 19.75 -4.63
C GLN A 417 6.36 20.60 -5.91
N PHE A 418 5.75 20.12 -6.99
CA PHE A 418 5.52 20.95 -8.18
C PHE A 418 4.59 22.15 -7.89
N ASP A 419 3.59 21.97 -7.04
CA ASP A 419 2.70 23.06 -6.63
C ASP A 419 3.42 24.07 -5.71
N LYS A 420 4.29 23.60 -4.80
CA LYS A 420 5.18 24.47 -4.02
C LYS A 420 6.13 25.27 -4.91
N LEU A 421 6.71 24.64 -5.93
CA LEU A 421 7.56 25.32 -6.91
C LEU A 421 6.79 26.43 -7.63
N ASN A 422 5.57 26.13 -8.11
CA ASN A 422 4.71 27.15 -8.74
C ASN A 422 4.32 28.28 -7.76
N ALA A 423 4.10 27.97 -6.48
CA ALA A 423 3.76 28.96 -5.45
C ALA A 423 4.97 29.86 -5.07
N ALA A 424 6.17 29.28 -4.98
CA ALA A 424 7.42 30.01 -4.76
C ALA A 424 7.74 30.94 -5.93
N ILE A 425 7.51 30.47 -7.17
CA ILE A 425 7.65 31.28 -8.39
C ILE A 425 6.58 32.39 -8.46
N ALA A 426 5.38 32.15 -7.94
CA ALA A 426 4.31 33.15 -7.85
C ALA A 426 4.49 34.15 -6.68
N GLY A 427 5.54 34.02 -5.87
CA GLY A 427 5.81 34.90 -4.72
C GLY A 427 4.87 34.73 -3.53
N ASN A 428 4.10 33.63 -3.45
CA ASN A 428 3.08 33.40 -2.42
C ASN A 428 3.58 32.46 -1.31
N THR A 429 4.39 33.00 -0.40
CA THR A 429 5.02 32.27 0.73
C THR A 429 4.00 31.68 1.73
N ALA A 430 2.78 32.23 1.81
CA ALA A 430 1.77 31.82 2.79
C ALA A 430 1.07 30.47 2.49
N GLN A 431 1.11 29.97 1.25
CA GLN A 431 0.56 28.64 0.91
C GLN A 431 1.52 27.48 1.20
N ILE A 432 2.80 27.77 1.48
CA ILE A 432 3.85 26.76 1.72
C ILE A 432 3.57 25.98 3.01
N THR A 433 3.04 26.63 4.04
CA THR A 433 2.72 26.03 5.34
C THR A 433 1.49 25.10 5.30
N LEU A 434 0.54 25.39 4.41
CA LEU A 434 -0.71 24.63 4.28
C LEU A 434 -0.51 23.30 3.53
N VAL A 435 0.40 23.26 2.55
CA VAL A 435 0.77 22.03 1.82
C VAL A 435 1.62 21.09 2.69
N GLN A 436 2.46 21.62 3.58
CA GLN A 436 3.23 20.82 4.54
C GLN A 436 2.34 20.02 5.51
N GLN A 437 1.19 20.57 5.93
CA GLN A 437 0.26 19.89 6.84
C GLN A 437 -0.54 18.76 6.17
N GLN A 438 -0.81 18.86 4.86
CA GLN A 438 -1.56 17.82 4.12
C GLN A 438 -0.67 16.65 3.66
N VAL A 439 0.62 16.88 3.45
CA VAL A 439 1.61 15.86 3.03
C VAL A 439 2.12 15.02 4.22
N ALA A 440 2.26 15.61 5.41
CA ALA A 440 2.70 14.91 6.61
C ALA A 440 1.75 13.80 7.09
N GLN A 441 0.52 13.72 6.56
CA GLN A 441 -0.47 12.73 6.97
C GLN A 441 -0.43 11.40 6.18
N LEU A 442 0.43 11.26 5.17
CA LEU A 442 0.27 10.20 4.18
C LEU A 442 1.49 9.27 3.94
N GLY A 443 2.66 9.47 4.54
CA GLY A 443 3.88 8.69 4.23
C GLY A 443 4.31 7.64 5.25
N LEU A 444 4.07 6.35 4.98
CA LEU A 444 4.65 5.23 5.73
C LEU A 444 6.04 4.84 5.18
N ARG A 445 7.03 5.73 5.22
CA ARG A 445 8.46 5.35 5.17
C ARG A 445 9.07 5.63 6.55
N LEU A 446 9.94 4.73 7.04
CA LEU A 446 10.68 4.94 8.29
C LEU A 446 11.54 6.23 8.24
N GLU A 447 11.92 6.68 7.04
CA GLU A 447 12.63 7.95 6.77
C GLU A 447 11.75 9.20 6.96
N ASP A 448 10.46 9.15 6.62
CA ASP A 448 9.51 10.27 6.80
C ASP A 448 9.02 10.35 8.26
N ILE A 449 8.92 9.19 8.91
CA ILE A 449 8.71 9.06 10.36
C ILE A 449 9.92 9.63 11.12
N ALA A 450 11.15 9.51 10.60
CA ALA A 450 12.33 10.05 11.26
C ALA A 450 12.25 11.58 11.44
N ALA A 451 11.88 12.32 10.39
CA ALA A 451 11.72 13.77 10.44
C ALA A 451 10.57 14.18 11.38
N THR A 452 9.43 13.46 11.32
CA THR A 452 8.25 13.74 12.15
C THR A 452 8.48 13.43 13.64
N VAL A 453 9.20 12.34 13.95
CA VAL A 453 9.56 11.94 15.32
C VAL A 453 10.61 12.87 15.92
N LEU A 454 11.57 13.32 15.11
CA LEU A 454 12.53 14.36 15.53
C LEU A 454 11.78 15.65 15.87
N ALA A 455 10.89 16.14 15.00
CA ALA A 455 10.16 17.39 15.19
C ALA A 455 9.24 17.42 16.43
N ALA A 456 8.62 16.29 16.81
CA ALA A 456 7.57 16.29 17.85
C ALA A 456 8.05 16.04 19.29
N ILE A 457 9.20 15.38 19.51
CA ILE A 457 9.55 14.84 20.85
C ILE A 457 11.00 15.17 21.28
N GLY A 458 11.90 15.43 20.32
CA GLY A 458 13.34 15.57 20.59
C GLY A 458 13.87 16.99 20.75
N ASP A 459 13.02 18.03 20.67
CA ASP A 459 13.48 19.39 20.38
C ASP A 459 14.41 19.98 21.45
N ALA A 460 14.14 19.73 22.74
CA ALA A 460 14.99 20.19 23.82
C ALA A 460 16.28 19.36 23.99
N THR A 461 16.22 18.04 23.71
CA THR A 461 17.35 17.13 23.94
C THR A 461 18.30 17.04 22.75
N LEU A 462 17.84 17.30 21.53
CA LEU A 462 18.65 17.38 20.31
C LEU A 462 18.91 18.82 19.88
N HIS A 463 18.61 19.81 20.74
CA HIS A 463 18.78 21.23 20.40
C HIS A 463 20.21 21.53 19.95
N ASP A 464 21.19 21.10 20.75
CA ASP A 464 22.61 21.35 20.49
C ASP A 464 23.07 20.64 19.22
N ALA A 465 22.74 19.35 19.06
CA ALA A 465 23.02 18.60 17.84
C ALA A 465 22.42 19.25 16.57
N ARG A 466 21.19 19.76 16.62
CA ARG A 466 20.57 20.46 15.48
C ARG A 466 21.20 21.82 15.22
N ALA A 467 21.49 22.59 16.26
CA ALA A 467 22.20 23.86 16.14
C ALA A 467 23.57 23.65 15.47
N ASP A 468 24.28 22.60 15.88
CA ASP A 468 25.58 22.25 15.32
C ASP A 468 25.48 21.71 13.90
N ILE A 469 24.46 20.90 13.57
CA ILE A 469 24.17 20.51 12.18
C ILE A 469 23.97 21.75 11.32
N ASN A 470 23.12 22.68 11.76
CA ASN A 470 22.78 23.87 10.99
C ASN A 470 23.97 24.82 10.80
N LYS A 471 24.88 24.88 11.78
CA LYS A 471 26.04 25.77 11.76
C LYS A 471 27.24 25.17 11.02
N TYR A 472 27.60 23.92 11.31
CA TYR A 472 28.90 23.35 10.93
C TYR A 472 28.87 22.42 9.71
N ILE A 473 27.73 21.82 9.37
CA ILE A 473 27.61 21.06 8.11
C ILE A 473 27.53 22.03 6.94
N GLY A 474 28.47 21.94 6.01
CA GLY A 474 28.61 22.90 4.92
C GLY A 474 29.16 24.26 5.40
N TYR A 475 29.99 24.29 6.45
CA TYR A 475 30.52 25.54 7.03
C TYR A 475 31.15 26.47 5.98
N ARG A 476 31.92 25.92 5.04
CA ARG A 476 32.56 26.69 3.96
C ARG A 476 31.54 27.36 3.02
N GLU A 477 30.38 26.75 2.83
CA GLU A 477 29.31 27.30 2.01
C GLU A 477 28.60 28.43 2.74
N ASN A 478 28.36 28.27 4.04
CA ASN A 478 27.72 29.27 4.88
C ASN A 478 28.58 30.53 5.08
N PHE A 479 29.88 30.35 5.30
CA PHE A 479 30.76 31.43 5.77
C PHE A 479 31.86 31.81 4.78
N GLY A 480 31.95 31.14 3.62
CA GLY A 480 32.96 31.37 2.60
C GLY A 480 34.38 30.91 2.97
N GLN A 481 34.56 30.35 4.17
CA GLN A 481 35.86 29.94 4.73
C GLN A 481 35.73 28.58 5.43
N PRO A 482 36.79 27.75 5.48
CA PRO A 482 36.78 26.51 6.26
C PRO A 482 36.64 26.79 7.77
N ILE A 483 36.37 25.76 8.57
CA ILE A 483 36.35 25.89 10.03
C ILE A 483 37.71 26.45 10.49
N PRO A 484 37.76 27.56 11.25
CA PRO A 484 39.01 28.28 11.52
C PRO A 484 40.03 27.51 12.36
N THR A 485 39.58 26.70 13.32
CA THR A 485 40.47 26.01 14.27
C THR A 485 40.01 24.59 14.60
N TYR A 486 40.96 23.75 15.00
CA TYR A 486 40.66 22.41 15.51
C TYR A 486 39.76 22.46 16.77
N GLY A 487 39.94 23.47 17.64
CA GLY A 487 39.12 23.66 18.84
C GLY A 487 37.65 23.94 18.53
N GLU A 488 37.35 24.65 17.45
CA GLU A 488 35.97 24.88 16.99
C GLU A 488 35.38 23.63 16.32
N PHE A 489 36.21 22.80 15.70
CA PHE A 489 35.80 21.53 15.08
C PHE A 489 35.41 20.45 16.11
N ILE A 490 36.13 20.34 17.24
CA ILE A 490 35.88 19.28 18.24
C ILE A 490 34.52 19.41 18.96
N GLY A 491 33.93 20.61 19.00
CA GLY A 491 32.59 20.83 19.59
C GLY A 491 31.51 20.01 18.89
N PRO A 492 31.20 20.30 17.61
CA PRO A 492 30.21 19.54 16.84
C PRO A 492 30.60 18.07 16.64
N GLU A 493 31.89 17.75 16.53
CA GLU A 493 32.36 16.36 16.51
C GLU A 493 31.88 15.58 17.72
N ASN A 494 32.03 16.18 18.90
CA ASN A 494 31.67 15.54 20.15
C ASN A 494 30.15 15.45 20.32
N GLU A 495 29.41 16.47 19.89
CA GLU A 495 27.96 16.46 19.94
C GLU A 495 27.35 15.37 19.06
N PHE A 496 27.86 15.20 17.83
CA PHE A 496 27.40 14.15 16.91
C PHE A 496 27.77 12.74 17.40
N HIS A 497 28.97 12.59 18.00
CA HIS A 497 29.38 11.35 18.66
C HIS A 497 28.49 11.01 19.86
N LEU A 498 28.22 11.98 20.74
CA LEU A 498 27.36 11.84 21.91
C LEU A 498 25.93 11.50 21.52
N THR A 499 25.41 12.16 20.48
CA THR A 499 24.08 11.91 19.92
C THR A 499 23.92 10.45 19.52
N SER A 500 24.92 9.92 18.82
CA SER A 500 24.87 8.56 18.27
C SER A 500 25.14 7.47 19.31
N THR A 501 25.99 7.73 20.30
CA THR A 501 26.46 6.71 21.25
C THR A 501 25.72 6.72 22.59
N GLN A 502 25.17 7.87 23.00
CA GLN A 502 24.51 8.02 24.31
C GLN A 502 23.06 8.50 24.15
N LEU A 503 22.82 9.65 23.51
CA LEU A 503 21.49 10.26 23.48
C LEU A 503 20.47 9.37 22.78
N ALA A 504 20.86 8.63 21.74
CA ALA A 504 19.98 7.70 21.04
C ALA A 504 19.28 6.68 21.98
N SER A 505 19.94 6.28 23.07
CA SER A 505 19.37 5.34 24.06
C SER A 505 18.66 6.03 25.24
N GLY A 506 18.65 7.37 25.26
CA GLY A 506 18.05 8.17 26.31
C GLY A 506 16.54 7.98 26.43
N ALA A 507 16.00 8.17 27.64
CA ALA A 507 14.59 7.93 27.95
C ALA A 507 13.60 8.77 27.12
N ALA A 508 14.06 9.86 26.48
CA ALA A 508 13.27 10.64 25.54
C ALA A 508 13.01 9.90 24.21
N PHE A 509 13.87 8.96 23.80
CA PHE A 509 13.86 8.36 22.46
C PHE A 509 13.51 6.88 22.42
N VAL A 510 13.42 6.23 23.58
CA VAL A 510 12.98 4.83 23.72
C VAL A 510 11.70 4.77 24.55
N VAL A 511 10.97 3.64 24.47
CA VAL A 511 9.81 3.41 25.34
C VAL A 511 10.25 3.39 26.80
N PRO A 512 9.68 4.21 27.70
CA PRO A 512 9.99 4.19 29.12
C PRO A 512 9.76 2.81 29.72
N ARG A 513 10.64 2.38 30.63
CA ARG A 513 10.53 1.06 31.27
C ARG A 513 9.22 0.90 32.05
N THR A 514 8.67 1.98 32.60
CA THR A 514 7.36 1.99 33.27
C THR A 514 6.21 1.60 32.35
N ASP A 515 6.25 2.01 31.09
CA ASP A 515 5.22 1.65 30.09
C ASP A 515 5.51 0.27 29.50
N ALA A 516 6.79 -0.05 29.28
CA ALA A 516 7.24 -1.33 28.73
C ALA A 516 7.03 -2.53 29.69
N ASP A 517 7.08 -2.30 31.01
CA ASP A 517 6.87 -3.32 32.05
C ASP A 517 5.39 -3.43 32.47
N ASN A 518 4.50 -2.55 32.00
CA ASN A 518 3.11 -2.53 32.42
C ASN A 518 2.25 -3.47 31.57
N PRO A 519 1.81 -4.63 32.09
CA PRO A 519 1.01 -5.58 31.33
C PRO A 519 -0.39 -5.07 30.98
N ALA A 520 -0.84 -3.96 31.60
CA ALA A 520 -2.11 -3.31 31.26
C ALA A 520 -2.04 -2.46 29.98
N VAL A 521 -0.84 -2.10 29.51
CA VAL A 521 -0.66 -1.33 28.27
C VAL A 521 -0.58 -2.29 27.09
N ASP A 522 -1.54 -2.18 26.18
CA ASP A 522 -1.57 -3.02 24.98
C ASP A 522 -0.42 -2.70 24.03
N PRO A 523 0.18 -3.69 23.34
CA PRO A 523 1.23 -3.45 22.37
C PRO A 523 0.84 -2.47 21.25
N THR A 524 -0.44 -2.43 20.87
CA THR A 524 -0.91 -1.43 19.88
C THR A 524 -0.81 -0.01 20.42
N THR A 525 -1.13 0.21 21.70
CA THR A 525 -1.00 1.53 22.34
C THR A 525 0.46 1.97 22.38
N VAL A 526 1.38 1.05 22.73
CA VAL A 526 2.82 1.36 22.70
C VAL A 526 3.26 1.72 21.29
N LEU A 527 2.93 0.90 20.29
CA LEU A 527 3.34 1.13 18.90
C LEU A 527 2.68 2.35 18.25
N ASN A 528 1.50 2.76 18.70
CA ASN A 528 0.82 3.95 18.19
C ASN A 528 1.34 5.24 18.85
N SER A 529 1.74 5.17 20.13
CA SER A 529 2.26 6.32 20.87
C SER A 529 3.75 6.57 20.63
N PHE A 530 4.53 5.51 20.45
CA PHE A 530 5.99 5.59 20.35
C PHE A 530 6.52 5.27 18.94
N GLY A 531 5.74 4.58 18.09
CA GLY A 531 6.21 4.13 16.78
C GLY A 531 7.23 2.99 16.87
N GLU A 532 7.48 2.32 15.74
CA GLU A 532 8.28 1.10 15.66
C GLU A 532 9.74 1.33 16.09
N ALA A 533 10.34 2.45 15.66
CA ALA A 533 11.74 2.78 15.94
C ALA A 533 12.03 2.99 17.44
N ARG A 534 11.18 3.72 18.17
CA ARG A 534 11.33 3.93 19.62
C ARG A 534 11.01 2.67 20.42
N SER A 535 10.20 1.78 19.84
CA SER A 535 9.76 0.53 20.45
C SER A 535 10.67 -0.66 20.21
N ILE A 536 11.84 -0.52 19.58
CA ILE A 536 12.71 -1.68 19.26
C ILE A 536 13.08 -2.53 20.48
N ASN A 537 13.44 -1.91 21.61
CA ASN A 537 13.74 -2.63 22.86
C ASN A 537 12.49 -3.30 23.46
N TYR A 538 11.34 -2.63 23.39
CA TYR A 538 10.06 -3.19 23.83
C TYR A 538 9.67 -4.41 22.98
N LEU A 539 9.81 -4.31 21.66
CA LEU A 539 9.54 -5.39 20.72
C LEU A 539 10.49 -6.58 20.93
N ALA A 540 11.76 -6.34 21.31
CA ALA A 540 12.68 -7.42 21.66
C ALA A 540 12.20 -8.21 22.87
N ARG A 541 11.68 -7.54 23.90
CA ARG A 541 11.07 -8.20 25.06
C ARG A 541 9.81 -8.98 24.70
N VAL A 542 8.90 -8.36 23.95
CA VAL A 542 7.68 -9.03 23.47
C VAL A 542 8.04 -10.26 22.63
N ALA A 543 9.10 -10.18 21.82
CA ALA A 543 9.60 -11.29 21.03
C ALA A 543 10.19 -12.39 21.92
N ASN A 544 10.99 -12.06 22.93
CA ASN A 544 11.57 -13.03 23.88
C ASN A 544 10.49 -13.86 24.61
N GLY A 545 9.37 -13.21 24.99
CA GLY A 545 8.24 -13.91 25.61
C GLY A 545 7.52 -14.89 24.67
N ARG A 546 7.66 -14.73 23.36
CA ARG A 546 7.02 -15.55 22.32
C ARG A 546 7.97 -16.62 21.78
N ASP A 547 9.21 -16.25 21.59
CA ASP A 547 10.30 -17.07 21.09
C ASP A 547 11.53 -16.87 22.00
N PRO A 548 11.84 -17.82 22.90
CA PRO A 548 13.00 -17.72 23.79
C PRO A 548 14.36 -17.62 23.06
N SER A 549 14.42 -17.95 21.76
CA SER A 549 15.63 -17.75 20.95
C SER A 549 15.89 -16.26 20.62
N MET A 550 14.87 -15.42 20.73
CA MET A 550 14.97 -13.96 20.60
C MET A 550 15.46 -13.38 21.93
N VAL A 551 16.74 -13.05 22.03
CA VAL A 551 17.32 -12.55 23.29
C VAL A 551 17.05 -11.05 23.44
N GLU A 552 16.38 -10.65 24.53
CA GLU A 552 16.32 -9.24 24.92
C GLU A 552 17.75 -8.76 25.26
N PRO A 553 18.25 -7.69 24.63
CA PRO A 553 19.60 -7.18 24.92
C PRO A 553 19.75 -6.82 26.41
N SER A 554 20.86 -7.26 27.03
CA SER A 554 21.17 -6.91 28.44
C SER A 554 21.33 -5.40 28.65
N THR A 555 21.78 -4.70 27.60
CA THR A 555 21.87 -3.25 27.53
C THR A 555 20.96 -2.79 26.39
N PRO A 556 19.95 -1.93 26.65
CA PRO A 556 19.07 -1.41 25.61
C PRO A 556 19.86 -0.80 24.46
N VAL A 557 19.37 -0.97 23.24
CA VAL A 557 19.94 -0.33 22.05
C VAL A 557 19.33 1.05 21.82
N GLY A 558 20.06 1.93 21.16
CA GLY A 558 19.57 3.26 20.81
C GLY A 558 18.40 3.25 19.82
N ASN A 559 17.69 4.37 19.77
CA ASN A 559 16.74 4.67 18.71
C ASN A 559 17.49 4.76 17.36
N PRO A 560 17.10 3.97 16.35
CA PRO A 560 17.80 3.91 15.07
C PRO A 560 17.85 5.29 14.39
N THR A 561 16.75 6.04 14.42
CA THR A 561 16.67 7.37 13.79
C THR A 561 17.61 8.38 14.43
N VAL A 562 17.69 8.42 15.75
CA VAL A 562 18.55 9.37 16.47
C VAL A 562 20.02 9.01 16.29
N TRP A 563 20.32 7.70 16.33
CA TRP A 563 21.65 7.20 15.99
C TRP A 563 22.07 7.63 14.58
N ASN A 564 21.16 7.52 13.60
CA ASN A 564 21.42 7.91 12.22
C ASN A 564 21.80 9.37 12.07
N LEU A 565 21.01 10.26 12.71
CA LEU A 565 21.19 11.71 12.64
C LEU A 565 22.60 12.09 13.07
N GLY A 566 23.03 11.60 14.24
CA GLY A 566 24.37 11.84 14.73
C GLY A 566 25.45 11.17 13.87
N ALA A 567 25.24 9.93 13.43
CA ALA A 567 26.25 9.17 12.69
C ALA A 567 26.54 9.76 11.31
N GLN A 568 25.49 10.21 10.60
CA GLN A 568 25.64 10.89 9.32
C GLN A 568 26.21 12.29 9.49
N ALA A 569 25.74 13.08 10.47
CA ALA A 569 26.33 14.39 10.77
C ALA A 569 27.83 14.28 11.09
N TYR A 570 28.21 13.26 11.87
CA TYR A 570 29.60 12.92 12.14
C TYR A 570 30.37 12.63 10.87
N ALA A 571 29.89 11.72 10.02
CA ALA A 571 30.55 11.36 8.77
C ALA A 571 30.70 12.57 7.83
N MET A 572 29.66 13.40 7.67
CA MET A 572 29.73 14.62 6.86
C MET A 572 30.75 15.60 7.40
N LEU A 573 30.75 15.88 8.70
CA LEU A 573 31.70 16.79 9.33
C LEU A 573 33.14 16.35 9.10
N MET A 574 33.41 15.05 9.25
CA MET A 574 34.73 14.44 9.02
C MET A 574 35.16 14.55 7.56
N LEU A 575 34.28 14.19 6.62
CA LEU A 575 34.55 14.20 5.20
C LEU A 575 34.81 15.62 4.66
N GLN A 576 34.10 16.62 5.21
CA GLN A 576 34.27 18.03 4.83
C GLN A 576 35.55 18.65 5.40
N ASN A 577 36.11 18.09 6.47
CA ASN A 577 37.28 18.62 7.18
C ASN A 577 38.36 17.55 7.43
N PRO A 578 38.93 16.93 6.38
CA PRO A 578 39.78 15.74 6.51
C PRO A 578 41.04 15.98 7.35
N THR A 579 41.63 17.18 7.30
CA THR A 579 42.83 17.52 8.10
C THR A 579 42.57 17.56 9.61
N TYR A 580 41.37 17.97 10.02
CA TYR A 580 40.96 17.95 11.42
C TYR A 580 40.47 16.56 11.83
N ALA A 581 39.73 15.88 10.95
CA ALA A 581 39.31 14.51 11.15
C ALA A 581 40.50 13.56 11.43
N ALA A 582 41.64 13.73 10.74
CA ALA A 582 42.85 12.95 10.96
C ALA A 582 43.45 13.07 12.38
N GLN A 583 43.09 14.13 13.13
CA GLN A 583 43.53 14.34 14.52
C GLN A 583 42.58 13.71 15.55
N VAL A 584 41.38 13.31 15.12
CA VAL A 584 40.41 12.60 15.96
C VAL A 584 40.81 11.13 16.05
N SER A 585 40.51 10.48 17.17
CA SER A 585 40.72 9.04 17.29
C SER A 585 39.72 8.27 16.42
N ALA A 586 40.21 7.39 15.55
CA ALA A 586 39.38 6.44 14.81
C ALA A 586 38.48 5.57 15.72
N GLY A 587 38.85 5.40 16.99
CA GLY A 587 38.06 4.71 17.99
C GLY A 587 36.69 5.36 18.27
N ARG A 588 36.53 6.67 18.01
CA ARG A 588 35.24 7.36 18.16
C ARG A 588 34.25 6.94 17.09
N ALA A 589 34.68 6.89 15.83
CA ALA A 589 33.86 6.34 14.75
C ALA A 589 33.54 4.86 14.98
N ALA A 590 34.49 4.07 15.49
CA ALA A 590 34.25 2.66 15.83
C ALA A 590 33.19 2.48 16.92
N GLN A 591 33.08 3.40 17.89
CA GLN A 591 32.00 3.37 18.89
C GLN A 591 30.62 3.66 18.27
N ILE A 592 30.54 4.61 17.34
CA ILE A 592 29.30 4.90 16.60
C ILE A 592 28.91 3.68 15.75
N GLU A 593 29.86 3.06 15.05
CA GLU A 593 29.64 1.84 14.25
C GLU A 593 29.17 0.66 15.13
N ALA A 594 29.77 0.48 16.31
CA ALA A 594 29.40 -0.59 17.24
C ALA A 594 27.95 -0.45 17.73
N GLU A 595 27.51 0.77 18.07
CA GLU A 595 26.12 0.98 18.50
C GLU A 595 25.13 0.81 17.35
N GLY A 596 25.46 1.31 16.15
CA GLY A 596 24.62 1.10 14.97
C GLY A 596 24.50 -0.38 14.58
N THR A 597 25.59 -1.13 14.71
CA THR A 597 25.61 -2.58 14.47
C THR A 597 24.73 -3.31 15.50
N ARG A 598 24.80 -2.95 16.78
CA ARG A 598 23.91 -3.50 17.82
C ARG A 598 22.43 -3.27 17.50
N ILE A 599 22.07 -2.06 17.08
CA ILE A 599 20.69 -1.72 16.69
C ILE A 599 20.26 -2.54 15.46
N ALA A 600 21.11 -2.60 14.43
CA ALA A 600 20.82 -3.32 13.19
C ALA A 600 20.71 -4.84 13.39
N ASP A 601 21.59 -5.42 14.20
CA ASP A 601 21.57 -6.87 14.53
C ASP A 601 20.33 -7.23 15.34
N LEU A 602 19.91 -6.38 16.27
CA LEU A 602 18.66 -6.59 17.01
C LEU A 602 17.46 -6.53 16.07
N ALA A 603 17.38 -5.52 15.20
CA ALA A 603 16.30 -5.41 14.23
C ALA A 603 16.24 -6.64 13.31
N ALA A 604 17.38 -7.01 12.71
CA ALA A 604 17.50 -8.16 11.82
C ALA A 604 17.19 -9.50 12.51
N SER A 605 17.41 -9.61 13.83
CA SER A 605 17.09 -10.83 14.59
C SER A 605 15.61 -11.21 14.47
N PHE A 606 14.70 -10.23 14.40
CA PHE A 606 13.26 -10.48 14.30
C PHE A 606 12.84 -11.22 13.03
N GLY A 607 13.60 -11.08 11.94
CA GLY A 607 13.35 -11.74 10.66
C GLY A 607 14.24 -12.96 10.39
N ARG A 608 15.23 -13.24 11.25
CA ARG A 608 16.22 -14.29 11.00
C ARG A 608 15.53 -15.66 10.91
N PRO A 609 15.78 -16.46 9.86
CA PRO A 609 15.11 -17.74 9.67
C PRO A 609 15.56 -18.80 10.67
N ALA A 610 14.70 -19.81 10.87
CA ALA A 610 14.98 -20.99 11.69
C ALA A 610 14.92 -22.24 10.80
N SER A 611 16.08 -22.87 10.56
CA SER A 611 16.20 -24.10 9.76
C SER A 611 15.55 -24.04 8.36
N GLY A 612 15.76 -22.93 7.63
CA GLY A 612 15.17 -22.72 6.30
C GLY A 612 13.78 -22.07 6.30
N ASN A 613 13.05 -22.12 7.42
CA ASN A 613 11.69 -21.59 7.51
C ASN A 613 11.65 -20.22 8.22
N ALA A 614 10.51 -19.54 8.12
CA ALA A 614 10.23 -18.39 8.98
C ALA A 614 10.39 -18.79 10.46
N ASN A 615 10.89 -17.86 11.29
CA ASN A 615 11.11 -18.15 12.71
C ASN A 615 9.79 -18.32 13.49
N SER A 616 9.91 -18.79 14.74
CA SER A 616 8.74 -19.07 15.56
C SER A 616 7.98 -17.81 15.98
N LEU A 617 8.66 -16.66 16.05
CA LEU A 617 8.03 -15.35 16.24
C LEU A 617 7.05 -15.01 15.10
N ILE A 618 7.50 -15.00 13.85
CA ILE A 618 6.66 -14.67 12.69
C ILE A 618 5.55 -15.71 12.53
N THR A 619 5.91 -17.00 12.59
CA THR A 619 4.94 -18.11 12.49
C THR A 619 3.87 -18.01 13.58
N GLY A 620 4.28 -17.74 14.82
CA GLY A 620 3.39 -17.56 15.96
C GLY A 620 2.45 -16.37 15.79
N LEU A 621 2.95 -15.24 15.28
CA LEU A 621 2.13 -14.05 15.02
C LEU A 621 1.09 -14.25 13.90
N VAL A 622 1.45 -14.95 12.83
CA VAL A 622 0.49 -15.33 11.78
C VAL A 622 -0.60 -16.25 12.35
N ASN A 623 -0.20 -17.25 13.14
CA ASN A 623 -1.13 -18.15 13.81
C ASN A 623 -2.05 -17.43 14.80
N GLU A 624 -1.53 -16.46 15.56
CA GLU A 624 -2.32 -15.62 16.46
C GLU A 624 -3.31 -14.74 15.70
N TYR A 625 -2.92 -14.18 14.55
CA TYR A 625 -3.84 -13.43 13.71
C TYR A 625 -5.00 -14.32 13.22
N VAL A 626 -4.70 -15.54 12.76
CA VAL A 626 -5.72 -16.51 12.34
C VAL A 626 -6.62 -16.93 13.53
N ALA A 627 -6.03 -17.19 14.70
CA ALA A 627 -6.79 -17.53 15.90
C ALA A 627 -7.71 -16.38 16.35
N ALA A 628 -7.20 -15.14 16.38
CA ALA A 628 -7.99 -13.95 16.70
C ALA A 628 -9.12 -13.72 15.69
N THR A 629 -8.88 -14.01 14.41
CA THR A 629 -9.90 -13.98 13.36
C THR A 629 -10.99 -15.03 13.60
N ASN A 630 -10.63 -16.24 14.07
CA ASN A 630 -11.60 -17.27 14.44
C ASN A 630 -12.43 -16.90 15.68
N GLU A 631 -11.80 -16.25 16.66
CA GLU A 631 -12.52 -15.68 17.80
C GLU A 631 -13.50 -14.58 17.37
N LEU A 632 -13.08 -13.71 16.44
CA LEU A 632 -13.95 -12.68 15.87
C LEU A 632 -15.14 -13.31 15.13
N SER A 633 -14.91 -14.34 14.32
CA SER A 633 -15.98 -15.11 13.68
C SER A 633 -16.98 -15.66 14.70
N THR A 634 -16.49 -16.26 15.78
CA THR A 634 -17.34 -16.80 16.86
C THR A 634 -18.13 -15.69 17.56
N ALA A 635 -17.50 -14.55 17.83
CA ALA A 635 -18.15 -13.40 18.45
C ALA A 635 -19.23 -12.79 17.54
N LEU A 636 -18.98 -12.70 16.22
CA LEU A 636 -19.95 -12.23 15.23
C LEU A 636 -21.12 -13.21 15.09
N ALA A 637 -20.86 -14.52 15.06
CA ALA A 637 -21.90 -15.55 15.06
C ALA A 637 -22.79 -15.43 16.32
N ALA A 638 -22.18 -15.33 17.49
CA ALA A 638 -22.89 -15.16 18.76
C ALA A 638 -23.66 -13.84 18.83
N PHE A 639 -23.12 -12.77 18.26
CA PHE A 639 -23.83 -11.50 18.14
C PHE A 639 -25.06 -11.66 17.24
N ARG A 640 -24.92 -12.27 16.06
CA ARG A 640 -26.05 -12.54 15.17
C ARG A 640 -27.15 -13.34 15.88
N THR A 641 -26.82 -14.41 16.58
CA THR A 641 -27.82 -15.27 17.24
C THR A 641 -28.44 -14.65 18.48
N ASN A 642 -27.64 -14.03 19.36
CA ASN A 642 -28.09 -13.53 20.67
C ASN A 642 -28.55 -12.07 20.65
N GLU A 643 -28.14 -11.30 19.63
CA GLU A 643 -28.44 -9.87 19.54
C GLU A 643 -29.38 -9.51 18.40
N VAL A 644 -29.33 -10.22 17.28
CA VAL A 644 -30.11 -9.88 16.06
C VAL A 644 -31.29 -10.84 15.88
N GLN A 645 -31.03 -12.14 15.92
CA GLN A 645 -32.05 -13.18 15.73
C GLN A 645 -32.85 -13.42 17.01
N VAL A 646 -33.42 -12.36 17.56
CA VAL A 646 -34.14 -12.39 18.84
C VAL A 646 -35.54 -11.81 18.70
N ARG A 647 -36.41 -12.25 19.62
CA ARG A 647 -37.74 -11.69 19.78
C ARG A 647 -38.03 -11.48 21.27
N TYR A 648 -38.70 -10.39 21.61
CA TYR A 648 -39.21 -10.19 22.96
C TYR A 648 -40.45 -11.05 23.18
N GLU A 649 -40.42 -11.90 24.21
CA GLU A 649 -41.51 -12.77 24.61
C GLU A 649 -41.74 -12.65 26.11
N PRO A 650 -42.99 -12.76 26.61
CA PRO A 650 -43.22 -12.84 28.04
C PRO A 650 -42.67 -14.15 28.60
N ASP A 651 -41.97 -14.05 29.73
CA ASP A 651 -41.65 -15.20 30.57
C ASP A 651 -42.90 -15.72 31.32
N ALA A 652 -42.71 -16.71 32.20
CA ALA A 652 -43.80 -17.29 33.01
C ALA A 652 -44.53 -16.26 33.91
N ASN A 653 -43.91 -15.11 34.17
CA ASN A 653 -44.44 -14.04 35.01
C ASN A 653 -44.98 -12.85 34.19
N GLY A 654 -44.99 -12.96 32.85
CA GLY A 654 -45.43 -11.91 31.95
C GLY A 654 -44.39 -10.83 31.65
N VAL A 655 -43.15 -10.97 32.15
CA VAL A 655 -42.04 -10.03 31.92
C VAL A 655 -41.45 -10.26 30.54
N GLN A 656 -41.26 -9.19 29.77
CA GLN A 656 -40.66 -9.31 28.44
C GLN A 656 -39.18 -9.65 28.54
N VAL A 657 -38.81 -10.81 28.02
CA VAL A 657 -37.43 -11.27 27.92
C VAL A 657 -37.03 -11.44 26.46
N LYS A 658 -35.76 -11.23 26.18
CA LYS A 658 -35.18 -11.43 24.86
C LYS A 658 -34.96 -12.92 24.64
N THR A 659 -35.68 -13.49 23.68
CA THR A 659 -35.62 -14.92 23.36
C THR A 659 -34.93 -15.13 22.03
N PRO A 660 -33.76 -15.81 21.99
CA PRO A 660 -33.10 -16.20 20.75
C PRO A 660 -34.00 -17.07 19.87
N LYS A 661 -33.91 -16.84 18.56
CA LYS A 661 -34.63 -17.54 17.50
C LYS A 661 -33.62 -17.99 16.45
N ASN A 662 -33.87 -19.15 15.84
CA ASN A 662 -33.03 -19.68 14.78
C ASN A 662 -33.78 -19.67 13.44
N TYR A 663 -33.96 -18.49 12.87
CA TYR A 663 -34.58 -18.31 11.55
C TYR A 663 -33.51 -17.91 10.53
N ASP A 664 -33.70 -18.27 9.26
CA ASP A 664 -32.76 -17.88 8.20
C ASP A 664 -32.83 -16.37 7.95
N LEU A 665 -31.84 -15.64 8.46
CA LEU A 665 -31.75 -14.19 8.32
C LEU A 665 -31.48 -13.77 6.87
N PHE A 666 -30.86 -14.63 6.07
CA PHE A 666 -30.40 -14.35 4.71
C PHE A 666 -31.16 -15.15 3.65
N TRP A 667 -32.39 -15.59 3.98
CA TRP A 667 -33.26 -16.29 3.06
C TRP A 667 -33.48 -15.52 1.75
N ASP A 668 -33.48 -16.25 0.64
CA ASP A 668 -33.71 -15.74 -0.73
C ASP A 668 -34.87 -16.52 -1.39
N THR A 669 -35.67 -15.83 -2.22
CA THR A 669 -36.87 -16.41 -2.87
C THR A 669 -36.58 -17.53 -3.84
N ASP A 670 -35.35 -17.63 -4.33
CA ASP A 670 -34.91 -18.73 -5.21
C ASP A 670 -34.74 -20.06 -4.45
N LYS A 671 -34.79 -20.03 -3.11
CA LYS A 671 -34.71 -21.21 -2.25
C LYS A 671 -35.99 -21.40 -1.43
N PRO A 672 -36.44 -22.64 -1.23
CA PRO A 672 -37.58 -22.91 -0.37
C PRO A 672 -37.29 -22.45 1.06
N LEU A 673 -38.23 -21.71 1.65
CA LEU A 673 -38.13 -21.25 3.03
C LEU A 673 -38.12 -22.44 4.00
N ALA A 674 -37.08 -22.51 4.84
CA ALA A 674 -36.93 -23.56 5.83
C ALA A 674 -38.09 -23.56 6.85
N PRO A 675 -38.54 -24.74 7.33
CA PRO A 675 -39.64 -24.83 8.29
C PRO A 675 -39.23 -24.28 9.66
N ALA A 676 -39.99 -23.30 10.17
CA ALA A 676 -39.78 -22.74 11.51
C ALA A 676 -40.58 -23.50 12.60
N PRO A 677 -40.13 -23.54 13.87
CA PRO A 677 -40.90 -24.16 14.95
C PRO A 677 -42.34 -23.63 15.02
N ALA A 678 -43.31 -24.53 15.21
CA ALA A 678 -44.70 -24.17 15.36
C ALA A 678 -45.06 -23.92 16.83
N LYS A 679 -46.05 -23.05 17.07
CA LYS A 679 -46.70 -22.91 18.38
C LYS A 679 -47.32 -24.24 18.80
N ALA A 680 -47.36 -24.51 20.11
CA ALA A 680 -48.14 -25.62 20.63
C ALA A 680 -49.63 -25.48 20.27
N ASP A 681 -50.24 -26.58 19.84
CA ASP A 681 -51.64 -26.61 19.44
C ASP A 681 -52.58 -26.47 20.64
N GLU A 682 -53.67 -25.72 20.49
CA GLU A 682 -54.75 -25.68 21.48
C GLU A 682 -55.49 -27.03 21.55
N ALA A 683 -56.05 -27.35 22.73
CA ALA A 683 -56.84 -28.57 22.91
C ALA A 683 -58.21 -28.50 22.21
N THR A 684 -58.76 -27.29 22.05
CA THR A 684 -60.09 -27.04 21.49
C THR A 684 -60.03 -26.07 20.31
N VAL A 685 -61.06 -26.14 19.46
CA VAL A 685 -61.28 -25.25 18.32
C VAL A 685 -62.57 -24.47 18.55
N PRO A 686 -62.54 -23.13 18.65
CA PRO A 686 -63.75 -22.33 18.80
C PRO A 686 -64.50 -22.17 17.46
N ALA A 687 -65.79 -21.87 17.51
CA ALA A 687 -66.53 -21.46 16.32
C ALA A 687 -65.95 -20.15 15.76
N CYS A 688 -65.97 -19.97 14.44
CA CYS A 688 -65.56 -18.69 13.83
C CYS A 688 -66.52 -17.56 14.22
N GLU A 689 -67.79 -17.91 14.44
CA GLU A 689 -68.83 -17.03 14.97
C GLU A 689 -69.49 -17.69 16.19
N GLY A 690 -69.62 -16.96 17.30
CA GLY A 690 -70.20 -17.47 18.56
C GLY A 690 -69.17 -17.98 19.58
N SER A 691 -69.65 -18.61 20.65
CA SER A 691 -68.84 -18.98 21.84
C SER A 691 -68.59 -20.48 22.02
N ARG A 692 -69.12 -21.34 21.14
CA ARG A 692 -68.98 -22.80 21.26
C ARG A 692 -67.58 -23.27 20.87
N GLN A 693 -67.11 -24.35 21.48
CA GLN A 693 -65.83 -24.98 21.18
C GLN A 693 -65.99 -26.49 21.00
N ILE A 694 -65.13 -27.09 20.18
CA ILE A 694 -65.06 -28.53 19.93
C ILE A 694 -63.64 -29.04 20.18
N ASP A 695 -63.46 -30.32 20.56
CA ASP A 695 -62.11 -30.90 20.72
C ASP A 695 -61.35 -30.92 19.40
N ARG A 696 -60.06 -30.56 19.40
CA ARG A 696 -59.26 -30.50 18.16
C ARG A 696 -58.99 -31.90 17.56
N PRO A 697 -59.23 -32.12 16.25
CA PRO A 697 -58.85 -33.37 15.59
C PRO A 697 -57.33 -33.42 15.30
N SER A 698 -56.75 -34.62 15.18
CA SER A 698 -55.29 -34.82 15.09
C SER A 698 -54.65 -34.28 13.80
N ASN A 699 -55.43 -34.09 12.73
CA ASN A 699 -54.99 -33.54 11.45
C ASN A 699 -55.07 -32.00 11.37
N VAL A 700 -55.53 -31.34 12.42
CA VAL A 700 -55.52 -29.88 12.56
C VAL A 700 -54.38 -29.52 13.51
N ARG A 701 -53.27 -29.04 12.95
CA ARG A 701 -52.05 -28.71 13.70
C ARG A 701 -51.35 -27.50 13.08
N TYR A 702 -50.63 -26.72 13.89
CA TYR A 702 -49.95 -25.52 13.44
C TYR A 702 -48.71 -25.83 12.61
N ASP A 703 -48.11 -27.00 12.79
CA ASP A 703 -46.98 -27.47 11.99
C ASP A 703 -47.36 -27.80 10.53
N LEU A 704 -48.65 -27.99 10.25
CA LEU A 704 -49.21 -28.20 8.91
C LEU A 704 -49.55 -26.89 8.16
N MET A 705 -49.41 -25.73 8.79
CA MET A 705 -49.54 -24.43 8.13
C MET A 705 -48.37 -24.17 7.17
N SER A 706 -48.50 -23.18 6.28
CA SER A 706 -47.42 -22.81 5.37
C SER A 706 -46.15 -22.37 6.12
N ASN A 707 -44.98 -22.63 5.53
CA ASN A 707 -43.70 -22.22 6.11
C ASN A 707 -43.61 -20.69 6.27
N MET A 708 -44.27 -19.92 5.39
CA MET A 708 -44.35 -18.46 5.48
C MET A 708 -45.05 -18.01 6.78
N VAL A 709 -46.21 -18.58 7.08
CA VAL A 709 -46.95 -18.28 8.31
C VAL A 709 -46.17 -18.73 9.54
N ARG A 710 -45.55 -19.92 9.49
CA ARG A 710 -44.70 -20.42 10.60
C ARG A 710 -43.49 -19.51 10.84
N ALA A 711 -42.82 -19.06 9.78
CA ALA A 711 -41.66 -18.17 9.89
C ALA A 711 -42.05 -16.81 10.48
N LEU A 712 -43.14 -16.20 10.01
CA LEU A 712 -43.63 -14.94 10.57
C LEU A 712 -44.06 -15.13 12.04
N GLN A 713 -44.83 -16.17 12.35
CA GLN A 713 -45.24 -16.48 13.72
C GLN A 713 -44.05 -16.77 14.64
N TYR A 714 -42.94 -17.30 14.14
CA TYR A 714 -41.76 -17.63 14.94
C TYR A 714 -40.79 -16.45 15.10
N ALA A 715 -40.57 -15.66 14.04
CA ALA A 715 -39.49 -14.68 13.96
C ALA A 715 -39.94 -13.20 13.99
N TYR A 716 -41.10 -12.87 13.43
CA TYR A 716 -41.47 -11.49 13.15
C TYR A 716 -41.64 -10.65 14.42
N SER A 717 -41.07 -9.44 14.40
CA SER A 717 -41.26 -8.38 15.38
C SER A 717 -41.22 -7.04 14.63
N PRO A 718 -42.23 -6.16 14.77
CA PRO A 718 -42.33 -4.92 14.00
C PRO A 718 -41.32 -3.84 14.43
N ARG A 719 -40.77 -3.91 15.65
CA ARG A 719 -39.72 -3.01 16.13
C ARG A 719 -38.44 -3.75 16.50
N HIS A 720 -37.31 -3.09 16.27
CA HIS A 720 -35.98 -3.63 16.46
C HIS A 720 -35.49 -3.53 17.92
N ASP A 721 -35.75 -2.40 18.60
CA ASP A 721 -35.02 -1.98 19.81
C ASP A 721 -35.82 -1.81 21.12
N GLU A 722 -37.15 -1.98 21.12
CA GLU A 722 -37.94 -1.73 22.33
C GLU A 722 -39.09 -2.74 22.54
N PRO A 723 -39.35 -3.18 23.78
CA PRO A 723 -40.68 -3.64 24.15
C PRO A 723 -41.61 -2.41 24.12
N PRO A 724 -42.65 -2.35 23.27
CA PRO A 724 -43.53 -1.20 23.25
C PRO A 724 -44.21 -1.03 24.62
N ALA A 725 -44.37 0.21 25.04
CA ALA A 725 -45.29 0.59 26.12
C ALA A 725 -46.69 -0.01 25.84
N GLY A 726 -46.97 -1.16 26.46
CA GLY A 726 -48.31 -1.74 26.59
C GLY A 726 -48.99 -2.33 25.33
N VAL A 727 -48.50 -2.12 24.11
CA VAL A 727 -49.17 -2.65 22.89
C VAL A 727 -48.32 -3.70 22.18
N ARG A 728 -48.78 -4.95 22.29
CA ARG A 728 -48.15 -6.17 21.80
C ARG A 728 -48.56 -6.46 20.36
N GLU A 729 -47.73 -6.09 19.38
CA GLU A 729 -47.95 -6.40 17.97
C GLU A 729 -47.18 -7.66 17.54
N LEU A 730 -47.55 -8.82 18.11
CA LEU A 730 -47.01 -10.11 17.69
C LEU A 730 -47.98 -10.81 16.73
N PRO A 731 -47.49 -11.57 15.74
CA PRO A 731 -48.36 -12.39 14.94
C PRO A 731 -49.00 -13.49 15.77
N GLU A 732 -50.26 -13.75 15.47
CA GLU A 732 -51.05 -14.76 16.15
C GLU A 732 -51.51 -15.82 15.17
N VAL A 733 -51.52 -17.05 15.66
CA VAL A 733 -52.14 -18.19 15.00
C VAL A 733 -53.27 -18.69 15.88
N GLY A 734 -54.34 -19.15 15.24
CA GLY A 734 -55.55 -19.60 15.88
C GLY A 734 -56.24 -20.66 15.04
N TYR A 735 -57.19 -21.36 15.66
CA TYR A 735 -58.18 -22.15 14.95
C TYR A 735 -59.55 -21.48 15.01
N CYS A 736 -60.39 -21.75 14.02
CA CYS A 736 -61.82 -21.67 14.18
C CYS A 736 -62.55 -22.66 13.27
N TYR A 737 -63.80 -22.98 13.56
CA TYR A 737 -64.62 -23.84 12.71
C TYR A 737 -65.91 -23.17 12.24
N THR A 738 -66.39 -23.60 11.07
CA THR A 738 -67.64 -23.17 10.46
C THR A 738 -68.44 -24.40 10.04
N PRO A 739 -69.54 -24.75 10.71
CA PRO A 739 -70.45 -25.79 10.25
C PRO A 739 -71.47 -25.21 9.27
N SER A 740 -71.83 -25.97 8.26
CA SER A 740 -72.86 -25.57 7.30
C SER A 740 -73.63 -26.79 6.79
N TRP A 741 -74.88 -26.58 6.39
CA TRP A 741 -75.62 -27.55 5.62
C TRP A 741 -75.32 -27.34 4.13
N VAL A 742 -74.85 -28.38 3.45
CA VAL A 742 -74.62 -28.38 1.99
C VAL A 742 -75.45 -29.48 1.33
N HIS A 743 -75.64 -29.37 0.02
CA HIS A 743 -76.39 -30.35 -0.79
C HIS A 743 -77.79 -30.64 -0.22
N THR A 744 -78.52 -29.59 0.17
CA THR A 744 -79.86 -29.74 0.74
C THR A 744 -80.86 -30.19 -0.33
N ARG A 745 -81.78 -31.09 0.04
CA ARG A 745 -82.87 -31.56 -0.82
C ARG A 745 -84.17 -31.65 -0.03
N LEU A 746 -85.29 -31.42 -0.72
CA LEU A 746 -86.63 -31.53 -0.14
C LEU A 746 -87.34 -32.75 -0.71
N THR A 747 -88.08 -33.46 0.13
CA THR A 747 -89.00 -34.51 -0.30
C THR A 747 -90.38 -34.23 0.29
N ASP A 748 -91.41 -34.27 -0.54
CA ASP A 748 -92.82 -34.09 -0.15
C ASP A 748 -93.57 -35.41 -0.33
N ASN A 749 -94.13 -35.91 0.77
CA ASN A 749 -94.96 -37.11 0.78
C ASN A 749 -96.26 -36.83 1.55
N GLY A 750 -97.29 -36.34 0.85
CA GLY A 750 -98.66 -36.30 1.36
C GLY A 750 -98.86 -35.37 2.56
N GLY A 751 -98.33 -34.15 2.52
CA GLY A 751 -98.51 -33.13 3.58
C GLY A 751 -97.36 -33.02 4.58
N VAL A 752 -96.31 -33.84 4.42
CA VAL A 752 -95.07 -33.80 5.20
C VAL A 752 -93.90 -33.40 4.32
N ILE A 753 -93.33 -32.22 4.58
CA ILE A 753 -92.11 -31.76 3.90
C ILE A 753 -90.90 -32.18 4.74
N ARG A 754 -90.02 -33.01 4.21
CA ARG A 754 -88.73 -33.36 4.84
C ARG A 754 -87.58 -32.69 4.08
N SER A 755 -86.71 -32.01 4.82
CA SER A 755 -85.45 -31.47 4.32
C SER A 755 -84.31 -32.37 4.73
N TYR A 756 -83.53 -32.80 3.76
CA TYR A 756 -82.24 -33.47 3.97
C TYR A 756 -81.11 -32.52 3.66
N GLY A 757 -79.95 -32.74 4.27
CA GLY A 757 -78.74 -32.00 4.04
C GLY A 757 -77.54 -32.78 4.54
N LYS A 758 -76.39 -32.51 3.94
CA LYS A 758 -75.10 -33.03 4.40
C LYS A 758 -74.46 -31.99 5.31
N LEU A 759 -74.08 -32.40 6.52
CA LEU A 759 -73.30 -31.54 7.39
C LEU A 759 -71.89 -31.41 6.80
N ARG A 760 -71.45 -30.18 6.54
CA ARG A 760 -70.07 -29.84 6.19
C ARG A 760 -69.43 -29.09 7.34
N LEU A 761 -68.28 -29.55 7.78
CA LEU A 761 -67.44 -28.84 8.74
C LEU A 761 -66.17 -28.37 8.06
N GLN A 762 -65.90 -27.08 8.20
CA GLN A 762 -64.62 -26.49 7.82
C GLN A 762 -63.89 -26.08 9.09
N ILE A 763 -62.66 -26.57 9.28
CA ILE A 763 -61.77 -26.09 10.33
C ILE A 763 -60.67 -25.28 9.67
N HIS A 764 -60.57 -24.00 10.05
CA HIS A 764 -59.62 -23.04 9.52
C HIS A 764 -58.46 -22.86 10.51
N SER A 765 -57.25 -23.15 10.06
CA SER A 765 -56.02 -22.66 10.68
C SER A 765 -55.77 -21.25 10.16
N ARG A 766 -55.87 -20.26 11.04
CA ARG A 766 -55.86 -18.83 10.71
C ARG A 766 -54.65 -18.11 11.30
N PHE A 767 -54.29 -17.01 10.65
CA PHE A 767 -53.15 -16.16 10.98
C PHE A 767 -53.57 -14.68 10.95
N ARG A 768 -52.97 -13.88 11.82
CA ARG A 768 -53.02 -12.40 11.75
C ARG A 768 -51.68 -11.83 12.18
N LEU A 769 -51.24 -10.74 11.53
CA LEU A 769 -49.94 -10.12 11.79
C LEU A 769 -49.86 -9.41 13.15
N ASN A 770 -50.98 -8.90 13.65
CA ASN A 770 -51.11 -8.30 14.97
C ASN A 770 -52.57 -8.38 15.43
N SER A 771 -52.84 -7.98 16.68
CA SER A 771 -54.18 -8.05 17.28
C SER A 771 -55.23 -7.17 16.60
N SER A 772 -54.81 -6.11 15.91
CA SER A 772 -55.68 -5.21 15.14
C SER A 772 -55.96 -5.69 13.71
N ALA A 773 -55.15 -6.62 13.19
CA ALA A 773 -55.32 -7.18 11.86
C ALA A 773 -56.45 -8.22 11.82
N ALA A 774 -57.17 -8.27 10.70
CA ALA A 774 -58.17 -9.29 10.45
C ALA A 774 -57.54 -10.69 10.36
N TRP A 775 -58.27 -11.70 10.83
CA TRP A 775 -57.89 -13.09 10.66
C TRP A 775 -57.94 -13.51 9.19
N GLN A 776 -56.90 -14.20 8.74
CA GLN A 776 -56.79 -14.75 7.38
C GLN A 776 -56.55 -16.25 7.46
N ASN A 777 -57.24 -17.02 6.61
CA ASN A 777 -57.14 -18.47 6.61
C ASN A 777 -55.86 -18.91 5.89
N SER A 778 -54.97 -19.61 6.58
CA SER A 778 -53.74 -20.20 6.00
C SER A 778 -54.00 -21.60 5.46
N ARG A 779 -54.80 -22.40 6.18
CA ARG A 779 -55.17 -23.76 5.79
C ARG A 779 -56.59 -24.04 6.21
N THR A 780 -57.36 -24.71 5.36
CA THR A 780 -58.73 -25.15 5.68
C THR A 780 -58.83 -26.66 5.50
N ALA A 781 -59.22 -27.37 6.56
CA ALA A 781 -59.59 -28.77 6.53
C ALA A 781 -61.11 -28.90 6.40
N ASP A 782 -61.56 -29.63 5.39
CA ASP A 782 -62.96 -29.73 4.99
C ASP A 782 -63.43 -31.18 5.04
N TYR A 783 -64.54 -31.43 5.71
CA TYR A 783 -65.17 -32.74 5.72
C TYR A 783 -66.69 -32.61 5.62
N THR A 784 -67.30 -33.47 4.82
CA THR A 784 -68.75 -33.53 4.62
C THR A 784 -69.26 -34.92 4.99
N TRP A 785 -70.14 -35.01 5.99
CA TRP A 785 -70.78 -36.27 6.38
C TRP A 785 -71.83 -36.71 5.34
N PRO A 786 -72.23 -37.99 5.35
CA PRO A 786 -73.37 -38.48 4.57
C PRO A 786 -74.68 -37.72 4.87
N ASP A 787 -75.63 -37.82 3.94
CA ASP A 787 -76.93 -37.12 3.95
C ASP A 787 -77.79 -37.50 5.17
N GLU A 788 -78.40 -36.52 5.83
CA GLU A 788 -79.30 -36.74 6.96
C GLU A 788 -80.53 -35.82 6.95
N GLN A 789 -81.57 -36.20 7.70
CA GLN A 789 -82.79 -35.39 7.79
C GLN A 789 -82.56 -34.21 8.74
N VAL A 790 -82.57 -32.99 8.20
CA VAL A 790 -82.30 -31.73 8.90
C VAL A 790 -83.55 -31.16 9.56
N TYR A 791 -84.69 -31.31 8.89
CA TYR A 791 -85.97 -30.77 9.37
C TYR A 791 -87.20 -31.47 8.75
N GLN A 792 -88.34 -31.44 9.44
CA GLN A 792 -89.63 -31.96 9.00
C GLN A 792 -90.76 -30.96 9.34
N VAL A 793 -91.50 -30.50 8.34
CA VAL A 793 -92.71 -29.66 8.50
C VAL A 793 -93.95 -30.57 8.46
N TYR A 794 -94.87 -30.37 9.41
CA TYR A 794 -96.25 -30.90 9.37
C TYR A 794 -97.20 -29.70 9.22
N CYS A 795 -97.86 -29.55 8.06
CA CYS A 795 -98.64 -28.34 7.73
C CYS A 795 -100.15 -28.44 8.03
N GLU A 796 -100.61 -29.29 8.95
CA GLU A 796 -102.05 -29.41 9.20
C GLU A 796 -102.57 -28.65 10.44
N PHE A 797 -101.98 -28.73 11.64
CA PHE A 797 -102.51 -27.96 12.80
C PHE A 797 -101.41 -27.63 13.84
N PHE A 798 -100.97 -26.36 13.88
CA PHE A 798 -100.20 -25.66 14.95
C PHE A 798 -99.09 -26.44 15.71
N SER A 799 -97.94 -26.69 15.08
CA SER A 799 -96.59 -26.56 15.70
C SER A 799 -95.49 -26.93 14.69
N CYS A 800 -94.71 -25.93 14.26
CA CYS A 800 -93.51 -26.18 13.47
C CYS A 800 -92.41 -26.69 14.42
N ASN A 801 -91.87 -27.88 14.19
CA ASN A 801 -90.61 -28.29 14.83
C ASN A 801 -89.51 -27.26 14.48
N SER A 802 -88.47 -27.11 15.29
CA SER A 802 -87.35 -26.22 14.96
C SER A 802 -86.40 -26.88 13.95
N GLN A 803 -85.91 -26.11 12.99
CA GLN A 803 -84.86 -26.55 12.07
C GLN A 803 -83.59 -26.89 12.86
N THR A 804 -83.00 -28.07 12.63
CA THR A 804 -81.70 -28.41 13.21
C THR A 804 -80.65 -27.47 12.62
N THR A 805 -80.08 -26.60 13.45
CA THR A 805 -79.01 -25.71 12.97
C THR A 805 -77.73 -26.51 12.70
N PRO A 806 -76.83 -26.03 11.82
CA PRO A 806 -75.54 -26.70 11.59
C PRO A 806 -74.78 -26.98 12.90
N GLU A 807 -74.79 -26.06 13.85
CA GLU A 807 -74.21 -26.22 15.19
C GLU A 807 -74.84 -27.35 15.99
N GLN A 808 -76.17 -27.51 15.94
CA GLN A 808 -76.86 -28.61 16.62
C GLN A 808 -76.49 -29.95 16.01
N GLY A 809 -76.45 -30.03 14.67
CA GLY A 809 -76.00 -31.23 13.95
C GLY A 809 -74.54 -31.60 14.28
N LEU A 810 -73.65 -30.60 14.30
CA LEU A 810 -72.25 -30.80 14.71
C LEU A 810 -72.13 -31.29 16.14
N THR A 811 -72.89 -30.71 17.08
CA THR A 811 -72.82 -31.10 18.51
C THR A 811 -73.19 -32.57 18.71
N GLN A 812 -74.19 -33.06 17.97
CA GLN A 812 -74.60 -34.47 18.03
C GLN A 812 -73.56 -35.42 17.40
N LYS A 813 -72.92 -35.00 16.30
CA LYS A 813 -71.96 -35.84 15.56
C LYS A 813 -70.54 -35.78 16.09
N TRP A 814 -70.10 -34.69 16.71
CA TRP A 814 -68.67 -34.49 17.00
C TRP A 814 -68.03 -35.58 17.88
N PRO A 815 -68.68 -36.10 18.94
CA PRO A 815 -68.06 -37.11 19.81
C PRO A 815 -67.55 -38.36 19.07
N SER A 816 -68.29 -38.83 18.06
CA SER A 816 -67.89 -39.97 17.20
C SER A 816 -67.31 -39.53 15.85
N GLY A 817 -67.66 -38.33 15.38
CA GLY A 817 -67.27 -37.76 14.10
C GLY A 817 -65.86 -37.16 14.07
N ARG A 818 -65.24 -36.89 15.24
CA ARG A 818 -63.86 -36.36 15.34
C ARG A 818 -62.84 -37.25 14.62
N TYR A 819 -62.93 -38.58 14.78
CA TYR A 819 -62.03 -39.52 14.10
C TYR A 819 -62.26 -39.53 12.59
N ALA A 820 -63.53 -39.51 12.16
CA ALA A 820 -63.88 -39.46 10.74
C ALA A 820 -63.39 -38.17 10.07
N PHE A 821 -63.46 -37.03 10.76
CA PHE A 821 -62.85 -35.78 10.31
C PHE A 821 -61.31 -35.92 10.23
N ALA A 822 -60.68 -36.50 11.25
CA ALA A 822 -59.24 -36.64 11.30
C ALA A 822 -58.67 -37.48 10.15
N SER A 823 -59.38 -38.54 9.74
CA SER A 823 -58.95 -39.45 8.68
C SER A 823 -59.44 -39.06 7.28
N GLY A 824 -60.62 -38.42 7.17
CA GLY A 824 -61.29 -38.18 5.90
C GLY A 824 -61.31 -36.73 5.42
N ALA A 825 -60.90 -35.75 6.24
CA ALA A 825 -60.94 -34.34 5.82
C ALA A 825 -59.93 -34.05 4.70
N THR A 826 -60.36 -33.29 3.69
CA THR A 826 -59.49 -32.76 2.63
C THR A 826 -58.96 -31.40 3.07
N ALA A 827 -57.64 -31.21 3.05
CA ALA A 827 -57.02 -29.97 3.47
C ALA A 827 -56.48 -29.15 2.29
N THR A 828 -56.79 -27.85 2.27
CA THR A 828 -56.35 -26.90 1.24
C THR A 828 -55.51 -25.79 1.86
N ASN A 829 -54.30 -25.55 1.32
CA ASN A 829 -53.44 -24.43 1.71
C ASN A 829 -53.80 -23.17 0.93
N ASN A 830 -53.76 -22.01 1.58
CA ASN A 830 -53.98 -20.72 0.93
C ASN A 830 -52.66 -20.12 0.43
N THR A 831 -52.28 -20.45 -0.79
CA THR A 831 -51.05 -19.94 -1.42
C THR A 831 -51.12 -18.44 -1.74
N ALA A 832 -52.32 -17.87 -1.91
CA ALA A 832 -52.49 -16.43 -2.10
C ALA A 832 -52.11 -15.64 -0.84
N LEU A 833 -52.36 -16.19 0.35
CA LEU A 833 -51.88 -15.61 1.61
C LEU A 833 -50.35 -15.53 1.63
N ASP A 834 -49.66 -16.61 1.25
CA ASP A 834 -48.19 -16.64 1.24
C ASP A 834 -47.60 -15.59 0.28
N ALA A 835 -48.23 -15.37 -0.87
CA ALA A 835 -47.85 -14.32 -1.81
C ALA A 835 -47.99 -12.91 -1.19
N THR A 836 -49.06 -12.66 -0.42
CA THR A 836 -49.25 -11.37 0.27
C THR A 836 -48.32 -11.16 1.45
N LEU A 837 -47.87 -12.23 2.11
CA LEU A 837 -46.98 -12.18 3.28
C LEU A 837 -45.49 -12.12 2.92
N THR A 838 -45.13 -12.51 1.71
CA THR A 838 -43.74 -12.52 1.23
C THR A 838 -43.05 -11.15 1.35
N PRO A 839 -43.67 -10.02 0.93
CA PRO A 839 -43.06 -8.69 1.11
C PRO A 839 -42.86 -8.31 2.58
N THR A 840 -43.78 -8.73 3.47
CA THR A 840 -43.69 -8.48 4.92
C THR A 840 -42.50 -9.21 5.53
N LEU A 841 -42.34 -10.51 5.26
CA LEU A 841 -41.19 -11.27 5.73
C LEU A 841 -39.88 -10.67 5.18
N ARG A 842 -39.88 -10.29 3.90
CA ARG A 842 -38.72 -9.68 3.24
C ARG A 842 -38.28 -8.37 3.90
N GLY A 843 -39.23 -7.45 4.11
CA GLY A 843 -38.94 -6.17 4.76
C GLY A 843 -38.42 -6.37 6.19
N PHE A 844 -38.99 -7.31 6.92
CA PHE A 844 -38.52 -7.70 8.25
C PHE A 844 -37.06 -8.20 8.23
N LEU A 845 -36.75 -9.16 7.36
CA LEU A 845 -35.39 -9.72 7.25
C LEU A 845 -34.37 -8.65 6.84
N GLN A 846 -34.70 -7.78 5.88
CA GLN A 846 -33.82 -6.68 5.47
C GLN A 846 -33.58 -5.67 6.58
N GLY A 847 -34.63 -5.30 7.33
CA GLY A 847 -34.47 -4.45 8.52
C GLY A 847 -33.55 -5.07 9.57
N ARG A 848 -33.65 -6.39 9.77
CA ARG A 848 -32.75 -7.15 10.67
C ARG A 848 -31.31 -7.22 10.14
N GLN A 849 -31.11 -7.46 8.84
CA GLN A 849 -29.78 -7.46 8.21
C GLN A 849 -29.10 -6.09 8.33
N LYS A 850 -29.81 -5.01 7.98
CA LYS A 850 -29.30 -3.65 8.12
C LYS A 850 -28.91 -3.36 9.57
N SER A 851 -29.79 -3.67 10.53
CA SER A 851 -29.50 -3.43 11.94
C SER A 851 -28.33 -4.27 12.46
N MET A 852 -28.18 -5.51 12.02
CA MET A 852 -26.98 -6.31 12.30
C MET A 852 -25.71 -5.56 11.89
N TYR A 853 -25.65 -5.08 10.65
CA TYR A 853 -24.48 -4.38 10.13
C TYR A 853 -24.22 -3.05 10.83
N ASP A 854 -25.27 -2.26 11.13
CA ASP A 854 -25.15 -1.03 11.92
C ASP A 854 -24.59 -1.29 13.32
N ARG A 855 -25.13 -2.28 14.02
CA ARG A 855 -24.72 -2.57 15.39
C ARG A 855 -23.34 -3.22 15.47
N VAL A 856 -22.96 -4.06 14.50
CA VAL A 856 -21.57 -4.58 14.44
C VAL A 856 -20.59 -3.45 14.15
N ARG A 857 -20.94 -2.49 13.28
CA ARG A 857 -20.15 -1.27 13.10
C ARG A 857 -20.00 -0.50 14.43
N GLU A 858 -21.07 -0.31 15.19
CA GLU A 858 -20.99 0.33 16.51
C GLU A 858 -20.07 -0.44 17.46
N GLN A 859 -20.23 -1.77 17.54
CA GLN A 859 -19.34 -2.65 18.31
C GLN A 859 -17.87 -2.48 17.91
N SER A 860 -17.56 -2.24 16.64
CA SER A 860 -16.18 -2.04 16.19
C SER A 860 -15.49 -0.80 16.78
N THR A 861 -16.26 0.10 17.41
CA THR A 861 -15.77 1.33 18.08
C THR A 861 -15.89 1.29 19.61
N GLN A 862 -16.50 0.25 20.17
CA GLN A 862 -16.68 0.12 21.62
C GLN A 862 -15.41 -0.40 22.30
N VAL A 863 -15.28 -0.13 23.61
CA VAL A 863 -14.12 -0.52 24.42
C VAL A 863 -14.26 -1.94 24.99
N SER A 864 -15.49 -2.40 25.23
CA SER A 864 -15.77 -3.67 25.91
C SER A 864 -16.91 -4.44 25.26
N GLY A 865 -16.84 -5.77 25.33
CA GLY A 865 -17.81 -6.70 24.73
C GLY A 865 -17.11 -7.79 23.91
N PRO A 866 -17.79 -8.89 23.57
CA PRO A 866 -17.17 -10.01 22.86
C PRO A 866 -16.56 -9.63 21.50
N VAL A 867 -17.29 -8.84 20.69
CA VAL A 867 -16.80 -8.37 19.37
C VAL A 867 -15.62 -7.40 19.52
N PRO A 868 -15.69 -6.33 20.35
CA PRO A 868 -14.55 -5.46 20.62
C PRO A 868 -13.30 -6.21 21.12
N THR A 869 -13.47 -7.17 22.02
CA THR A 869 -12.35 -7.95 22.57
C THR A 869 -11.66 -8.80 21.51
N ALA A 870 -12.44 -9.50 20.66
CA ALA A 870 -11.87 -10.29 19.57
C ALA A 870 -11.21 -9.39 18.51
N LEU A 871 -11.86 -8.28 18.15
CA LEU A 871 -11.31 -7.30 17.22
C LEU A 871 -10.00 -6.67 17.73
N LYS A 872 -9.90 -6.38 19.03
CA LYS A 872 -8.67 -5.92 19.65
C LYS A 872 -7.52 -6.91 19.42
N LYS A 873 -7.76 -8.21 19.61
CA LYS A 873 -6.75 -9.26 19.34
C LYS A 873 -6.31 -9.29 17.88
N VAL A 874 -7.26 -9.17 16.94
CA VAL A 874 -6.96 -9.08 15.49
C VAL A 874 -6.06 -7.87 15.21
N ASN A 875 -6.40 -6.71 15.76
CA ASN A 875 -5.61 -5.48 15.59
C ASN A 875 -4.22 -5.61 16.19
N THR A 876 -4.10 -6.19 17.39
CA THR A 876 -2.80 -6.40 18.06
C THR A 876 -1.90 -7.35 17.26
N ALA A 877 -2.41 -8.49 16.81
CA ALA A 877 -1.63 -9.43 16.02
C ALA A 877 -1.16 -8.81 14.69
N ALA A 878 -2.05 -8.11 13.97
CA ALA A 878 -1.71 -7.42 12.72
C ALA A 878 -0.68 -6.30 12.93
N ARG A 879 -0.83 -5.47 13.98
CA ARG A 879 0.12 -4.38 14.27
C ARG A 879 1.50 -4.91 14.66
N LEU A 880 1.57 -6.04 15.38
CA LEU A 880 2.84 -6.71 15.68
C LEU A 880 3.47 -7.30 14.42
N LEU A 881 2.71 -7.98 13.55
CA LEU A 881 3.20 -8.47 12.25
C LEU A 881 3.81 -7.34 11.42
N GLN A 882 3.11 -6.20 11.33
CA GLN A 882 3.60 -5.01 10.64
C GLN A 882 4.92 -4.50 11.25
N ALA A 883 5.00 -4.37 12.57
CA ALA A 883 6.17 -3.84 13.25
C ALA A 883 7.41 -4.75 13.09
N TYR A 884 7.25 -6.06 13.32
CA TYR A 884 8.35 -7.02 13.17
C TYR A 884 8.79 -7.17 11.71
N THR A 885 7.88 -7.10 10.74
CA THR A 885 8.25 -7.16 9.32
C THR A 885 9.04 -5.90 8.91
N ARG A 886 8.61 -4.71 9.32
CA ARG A 886 9.33 -3.45 9.01
C ARG A 886 10.74 -3.39 9.58
N LEU A 887 10.97 -3.98 10.75
CA LEU A 887 12.27 -3.96 11.41
C LEU A 887 13.15 -5.14 11.00
N GLY A 888 12.59 -6.35 10.93
CA GLY A 888 13.34 -7.58 10.70
C GLY A 888 13.44 -8.03 9.25
N LEU A 889 12.53 -7.59 8.39
CA LEU A 889 12.47 -7.95 6.97
C LEU A 889 12.30 -6.73 6.04
N PRO A 890 13.00 -5.60 6.25
CA PRO A 890 12.77 -4.39 5.46
C PRO A 890 13.13 -4.55 3.98
N ASN A 891 14.18 -5.31 3.63
CA ASN A 891 14.56 -5.50 2.23
C ASN A 891 13.55 -6.40 1.51
N ALA A 892 13.10 -7.48 2.15
CA ALA A 892 12.01 -8.29 1.65
C ALA A 892 10.74 -7.46 1.50
N LEU A 893 10.41 -6.62 2.47
CA LEU A 893 9.22 -5.77 2.40
C LEU A 893 9.27 -4.78 1.22
N ASP A 894 10.46 -4.24 0.91
CA ASP A 894 10.67 -3.31 -0.20
C ASP A 894 10.73 -4.01 -1.57
N SER A 895 11.13 -5.29 -1.62
CA SER A 895 11.29 -6.05 -2.87
C SER A 895 10.15 -7.02 -3.18
N ASP A 896 9.29 -7.32 -2.20
CA ASP A 896 8.15 -8.19 -2.31
C ASP A 896 6.86 -7.41 -2.04
N ASP A 897 6.35 -6.74 -3.05
CA ASP A 897 5.10 -6.01 -2.85
C ASP A 897 3.88 -6.95 -2.63
N VAL A 898 3.98 -8.30 -2.71
CA VAL A 898 2.90 -9.20 -2.23
C VAL A 898 2.89 -9.18 -0.71
N LEU A 899 4.07 -9.31 -0.10
CA LEU A 899 4.27 -9.13 1.34
C LEU A 899 3.83 -7.73 1.78
N SER A 900 4.25 -6.69 1.05
CA SER A 900 3.88 -5.30 1.35
C SER A 900 2.36 -5.05 1.20
N ALA A 901 1.74 -5.50 0.12
CA ALA A 901 0.31 -5.30 -0.12
C ALA A 901 -0.57 -6.02 0.91
N ASN A 902 -0.17 -7.22 1.35
CA ASN A 902 -0.91 -7.97 2.37
C ASN A 902 -0.73 -7.41 3.79
N LEU A 903 0.29 -6.59 4.07
CA LEU A 903 0.50 -5.99 5.39
C LEU A 903 0.12 -4.51 5.48
N PHE A 904 0.32 -3.74 4.40
CA PHE A 904 0.22 -2.28 4.40
C PHE A 904 -0.63 -1.72 3.25
N GLY A 905 -1.04 -2.57 2.30
CA GLY A 905 -1.79 -2.16 1.13
C GLY A 905 -3.30 -2.04 1.35
N GLN A 906 -3.99 -1.62 0.29
CA GLN A 906 -5.46 -1.57 0.25
C GLN A 906 -6.10 -2.94 0.54
N TYR A 907 -5.45 -4.00 0.06
CA TYR A 907 -5.81 -5.41 0.27
C TYR A 907 -5.04 -6.07 1.42
N GLN A 908 -4.58 -5.31 2.41
CA GLN A 908 -3.95 -5.90 3.59
C GLN A 908 -4.89 -6.83 4.34
N ILE A 909 -4.34 -7.67 5.21
CA ILE A 909 -5.11 -8.48 6.17
C ILE A 909 -6.18 -7.60 6.88
N PRO A 910 -7.46 -8.03 6.93
CA PRO A 910 -8.53 -7.24 7.56
C PRO A 910 -8.21 -6.84 9.00
N VAL A 911 -8.25 -5.53 9.27
CA VAL A 911 -7.87 -4.95 10.56
C VAL A 911 -8.48 -3.55 10.72
N ASN A 912 -8.67 -3.10 11.96
CA ASN A 912 -8.97 -1.70 12.26
C ASN A 912 -7.72 -0.98 12.78
N MET A 913 -7.03 -0.25 11.91
CA MET A 913 -5.94 0.66 12.31
C MET A 913 -6.50 2.04 12.66
N PRO A 914 -5.79 2.86 13.46
CA PRO A 914 -6.27 4.18 13.88
C PRO A 914 -6.68 5.11 12.73
N THR A 915 -5.97 5.02 11.60
CA THR A 915 -6.22 5.82 10.39
C THR A 915 -7.07 5.10 9.34
N ASP A 916 -7.29 3.80 9.48
CA ASP A 916 -8.08 2.99 8.54
C ASP A 916 -8.77 1.82 9.25
N ALA A 917 -10.02 2.06 9.65
CA ALA A 917 -10.88 1.07 10.30
C ALA A 917 -11.52 0.10 9.28
N LYS A 918 -10.73 -0.68 8.52
CA LYS A 918 -11.23 -1.47 7.38
C LYS A 918 -12.42 -2.37 7.71
N ILE A 919 -12.39 -3.06 8.85
CA ILE A 919 -13.49 -3.93 9.29
C ILE A 919 -14.73 -3.08 9.59
N GLY A 920 -14.59 -2.03 10.40
CA GLY A 920 -15.70 -1.13 10.74
C GLY A 920 -16.31 -0.44 9.50
N ASN A 921 -15.46 0.00 8.57
CA ASN A 921 -15.83 0.61 7.30
C ASN A 921 -16.58 -0.37 6.39
N ALA A 922 -16.17 -1.64 6.35
CA ALA A 922 -16.87 -2.67 5.57
C ALA A 922 -18.30 -2.89 6.08
N TYR A 923 -18.49 -2.94 7.40
CA TYR A 923 -19.82 -3.03 8.03
C TYR A 923 -20.66 -1.77 7.80
N ALA A 924 -20.06 -0.58 7.85
CA ALA A 924 -20.73 0.68 7.53
C ALA A 924 -21.21 0.70 6.07
N LYS A 925 -20.37 0.26 5.14
CA LYS A 925 -20.70 0.16 3.71
C LYS A 925 -21.81 -0.85 3.45
N ALA A 926 -21.74 -2.04 4.06
CA ALA A 926 -22.78 -3.06 3.95
C ALA A 926 -24.13 -2.54 4.45
N SER A 927 -24.17 -1.83 5.58
CA SER A 927 -25.39 -1.16 6.05
C SER A 927 -25.90 -0.12 5.05
N GLY A 928 -25.00 0.68 4.45
CA GLY A 928 -25.33 1.66 3.41
C GLY A 928 -25.97 1.04 2.15
N ASN A 929 -25.61 -0.20 1.82
CA ASN A 929 -26.18 -0.91 0.66
C ASN A 929 -27.67 -1.27 0.83
N TYR A 930 -28.22 -1.15 2.04
CA TYR A 930 -29.66 -1.26 2.32
C TYR A 930 -30.38 0.09 2.27
N ALA A 931 -29.67 1.22 2.38
CA ALA A 931 -30.28 2.56 2.37
C ALA A 931 -30.75 3.03 0.99
N THR A 932 -30.31 2.36 -0.08
CA THR A 932 -30.72 2.65 -1.47
C THR A 932 -32.12 2.13 -1.82
N CYS A 933 -32.79 1.44 -0.90
CA CYS A 933 -34.14 0.95 -1.08
C CYS A 933 -35.15 1.98 -0.56
N GLY A 934 -36.08 2.41 -1.42
CA GLY A 934 -37.16 3.33 -1.05
C GLY A 934 -38.20 2.70 -0.11
N SER A 935 -39.46 3.15 -0.20
CA SER A 935 -40.57 2.69 0.67
C SER A 935 -41.00 1.23 0.44
N SER A 936 -40.45 0.53 -0.54
CA SER A 936 -40.73 -0.89 -0.84
C SER A 936 -39.59 -1.79 -0.39
N PRO A 937 -39.86 -3.01 0.10
CA PRO A 937 -38.82 -4.00 0.39
C PRO A 937 -37.91 -4.21 -0.82
N CYS A 938 -36.59 -4.19 -0.64
CA CYS A 938 -35.63 -4.44 -1.73
C CYS A 938 -35.83 -5.84 -2.31
N SER A 939 -35.20 -6.17 -3.44
CA SER A 939 -34.88 -7.58 -3.70
C SER A 939 -33.94 -8.10 -2.60
N LEU A 940 -34.26 -9.24 -1.98
CA LEU A 940 -33.29 -10.00 -1.20
C LEU A 940 -32.20 -10.43 -2.18
N ASP A 941 -30.96 -10.06 -1.85
CA ASP A 941 -29.77 -10.38 -2.65
C ASP A 941 -28.67 -10.63 -1.62
N PRO A 942 -28.27 -11.90 -1.38
CA PRO A 942 -27.20 -12.24 -0.45
C PRO A 942 -25.86 -11.56 -0.77
N GLY A 943 -25.63 -11.14 -2.02
CA GLY A 943 -24.46 -10.38 -2.43
C GLY A 943 -24.55 -8.87 -2.19
N ARG A 944 -25.72 -8.34 -1.80
CA ARG A 944 -25.93 -6.91 -1.51
C ARG A 944 -24.95 -6.32 -0.48
N PRO A 945 -24.68 -6.94 0.68
CA PRO A 945 -23.69 -6.41 1.62
C PRO A 945 -22.25 -6.40 1.07
N LEU A 946 -21.97 -7.15 0.00
CA LEU A 946 -20.66 -7.23 -0.65
C LEU A 946 -20.44 -6.19 -1.76
N ARG A 947 -21.47 -5.44 -2.15
CA ARG A 947 -21.35 -4.42 -3.21
C ARG A 947 -20.40 -3.31 -2.79
N ASP A 948 -19.53 -2.91 -3.72
CA ASP A 948 -18.53 -1.85 -3.57
C ASP A 948 -17.58 -2.02 -2.35
N GLN A 949 -17.34 -3.26 -1.93
CA GLN A 949 -16.40 -3.55 -0.83
C GLN A 949 -14.96 -3.55 -1.34
N VAL A 950 -14.40 -2.37 -1.64
CA VAL A 950 -13.09 -2.23 -2.31
C VAL A 950 -11.94 -2.97 -1.58
N SER A 951 -11.98 -3.05 -0.25
CA SER A 951 -10.95 -3.75 0.54
C SER A 951 -11.07 -5.28 0.54
N LEU A 952 -12.24 -5.81 0.14
CA LEU A 952 -12.54 -7.23 0.06
C LEU A 952 -12.57 -7.62 -1.43
N LYS A 953 -11.62 -8.43 -1.89
CA LYS A 953 -11.57 -8.86 -3.30
C LYS A 953 -12.80 -9.73 -3.62
N VAL A 954 -13.59 -9.36 -4.64
CA VAL A 954 -14.84 -10.05 -5.03
C VAL A 954 -14.64 -10.84 -6.34
N PRO A 955 -15.23 -12.05 -6.51
CA PRO A 955 -15.96 -12.82 -5.51
C PRO A 955 -15.02 -13.24 -4.37
N CYS A 956 -15.51 -13.13 -3.13
CA CYS A 956 -14.76 -13.39 -1.91
C CYS A 956 -13.79 -14.56 -2.10
N GLU A 957 -12.50 -14.28 -1.89
CA GLU A 957 -11.40 -15.14 -2.37
C GLU A 957 -11.68 -16.63 -2.11
N PRO A 958 -11.67 -17.48 -3.16
CA PRO A 958 -12.36 -18.78 -3.14
C PRO A 958 -11.67 -19.90 -2.34
N ALA A 959 -10.77 -19.60 -1.39
CA ALA A 959 -9.69 -20.53 -1.07
C ALA A 959 -9.36 -20.76 0.42
N VAL A 960 -10.34 -20.83 1.33
CA VAL A 960 -10.08 -21.42 2.67
C VAL A 960 -11.33 -22.08 3.25
N ASP A 961 -11.10 -23.13 4.04
CA ASP A 961 -12.04 -23.85 4.89
C ASP A 961 -13.26 -23.02 5.33
N SER A 962 -14.46 -23.45 4.93
CA SER A 962 -15.74 -22.83 5.29
C SER A 962 -16.19 -23.16 6.71
N SER A 963 -15.36 -23.84 7.51
CA SER A 963 -15.61 -24.05 8.93
C SER A 963 -15.52 -22.74 9.72
N ASN A 964 -16.32 -22.65 10.78
CA ASN A 964 -16.31 -21.53 11.72
C ASN A 964 -16.48 -20.16 11.04
N LEU A 965 -17.44 -20.04 10.14
CA LEU A 965 -17.86 -18.76 9.56
C LEU A 965 -19.01 -18.16 10.38
N PRO A 966 -19.13 -16.81 10.44
CA PRO A 966 -20.15 -16.14 11.25
C PRO A 966 -21.59 -16.42 10.75
N GLY A 967 -21.73 -16.82 9.48
CA GLY A 967 -22.98 -17.14 8.82
C GLY A 967 -23.69 -15.92 8.25
N ASP A 968 -22.95 -14.85 7.96
CA ASP A 968 -23.44 -13.69 7.24
C ASP A 968 -22.54 -13.39 6.03
N PRO A 969 -23.07 -12.93 4.88
CA PRO A 969 -22.28 -12.83 3.66
C PRO A 969 -21.02 -11.94 3.77
N LEU A 970 -21.07 -10.84 4.53
CA LEU A 970 -19.93 -9.95 4.71
C LEU A 970 -18.90 -10.56 5.67
N GLY A 971 -19.35 -11.02 6.83
CA GLY A 971 -18.51 -11.65 7.83
C GLY A 971 -17.81 -12.89 7.27
N ASP A 972 -18.54 -13.74 6.55
CA ASP A 972 -17.99 -14.92 5.88
C ASP A 972 -16.88 -14.52 4.89
N CYS A 973 -17.13 -13.50 4.05
CA CYS A 973 -16.14 -12.95 3.12
C CYS A 973 -14.88 -12.41 3.81
N LEU A 974 -15.08 -11.66 4.90
CA LEU A 974 -14.01 -11.04 5.67
C LEU A 974 -13.12 -12.11 6.32
N ILE A 975 -13.71 -13.12 6.94
CA ILE A 975 -12.98 -14.21 7.61
C ILE A 975 -12.22 -15.06 6.59
N THR A 976 -12.84 -15.41 5.46
CA THR A 976 -12.16 -16.15 4.39
C THR A 976 -11.01 -15.34 3.79
N SER A 977 -11.22 -14.04 3.54
CA SER A 977 -10.17 -13.15 3.03
C SER A 977 -9.01 -13.00 4.02
N ALA A 978 -9.30 -12.85 5.32
CA ALA A 978 -8.28 -12.77 6.36
C ALA A 978 -7.41 -14.03 6.41
N ARG A 979 -8.03 -15.23 6.37
CA ARG A 979 -7.30 -16.50 6.35
C ARG A 979 -6.48 -16.69 5.07
N SER A 980 -7.05 -16.36 3.91
CA SER A 980 -6.38 -16.44 2.60
C SER A 980 -5.11 -15.58 2.55
N ARG A 981 -5.24 -14.33 3.00
CA ARG A 981 -4.14 -13.36 3.06
C ARG A 981 -3.09 -13.74 4.11
N ALA A 982 -3.50 -14.27 5.27
CA ALA A 982 -2.57 -14.79 6.27
C ALA A 982 -1.74 -15.99 5.74
N ASN A 983 -2.37 -16.90 5.00
CA ASN A 983 -1.65 -18.01 4.34
C ASN A 983 -0.66 -17.48 3.28
N THR A 984 -1.09 -16.50 2.49
CA THR A 984 -0.22 -15.85 1.50
C THR A 984 0.98 -15.19 2.17
N LEU A 985 0.77 -14.47 3.28
CA LEU A 985 1.85 -13.88 4.07
C LEU A 985 2.85 -14.94 4.54
N MET A 986 2.37 -16.05 5.10
CA MET A 986 3.24 -17.13 5.56
C MET A 986 4.11 -17.68 4.42
N GLN A 987 3.52 -17.95 3.25
CA GLN A 987 4.26 -18.40 2.08
C GLN A 987 5.34 -17.41 1.64
N ARG A 988 5.05 -16.09 1.71
CA ARG A 988 6.06 -15.08 1.37
C ARG A 988 7.19 -15.03 2.40
N TYR A 989 6.89 -15.14 3.69
CA TYR A 989 7.93 -15.24 4.72
C TYR A 989 8.82 -16.48 4.53
N GLU A 990 8.26 -17.62 4.16
CA GLU A 990 9.02 -18.84 3.87
C GLU A 990 9.96 -18.66 2.67
N VAL A 991 9.50 -18.02 1.58
CA VAL A 991 10.35 -17.71 0.42
C VAL A 991 11.58 -16.88 0.84
N TRP A 992 11.39 -15.85 1.66
CA TRP A 992 12.50 -15.01 2.12
C TRP A 992 13.40 -15.73 3.13
N ALA A 993 12.84 -16.60 3.96
CA ALA A 993 13.59 -17.46 4.86
C ALA A 993 14.52 -18.43 4.10
N ASP A 994 14.03 -19.03 3.01
CA ASP A 994 14.81 -19.89 2.12
C ASP A 994 15.96 -19.11 1.48
N GLN A 995 15.69 -17.91 0.93
CA GLN A 995 16.72 -17.07 0.31
C GLN A 995 17.81 -16.65 1.30
N MET A 996 17.43 -16.31 2.54
CA MET A 996 18.39 -15.98 3.60
C MET A 996 19.22 -17.19 4.02
N THR A 997 18.60 -18.37 4.14
CA THR A 997 19.29 -19.61 4.53
C THR A 997 20.26 -20.07 3.44
N ALA A 998 19.91 -19.89 2.18
CA ALA A 998 20.79 -20.14 1.03
C ALA A 998 21.95 -19.13 0.91
N GLY A 999 21.99 -18.10 1.75
CA GLY A 999 22.98 -17.02 1.68
C GLY A 999 22.81 -16.11 0.47
N LEU A 1000 21.68 -16.23 -0.25
CA LEU A 1000 21.34 -15.42 -1.41
C LEU A 1000 20.83 -14.04 -0.98
N HIS A 1001 20.16 -13.94 0.17
CA HIS A 1001 19.60 -12.70 0.68
C HIS A 1001 20.12 -12.36 2.08
N ARG A 1002 20.22 -11.07 2.41
CA ARG A 1002 20.51 -10.59 3.77
C ARG A 1002 19.59 -9.45 4.14
N GLU A 1003 18.95 -9.59 5.30
CA GLU A 1003 18.09 -8.56 5.85
C GLU A 1003 18.87 -7.58 6.71
N ARG A 1004 18.71 -6.30 6.40
CA ARG A 1004 19.22 -5.15 7.15
C ARG A 1004 18.32 -3.97 6.88
N VAL A 1005 18.14 -3.11 7.87
CA VAL A 1005 17.49 -1.81 7.67
C VAL A 1005 18.33 -1.01 6.65
N PRO A 1006 17.83 -0.74 5.43
CA PRO A 1006 18.66 -0.28 4.31
C PRO A 1006 19.43 1.00 4.65
N TRP A 1007 18.70 2.02 5.09
CA TRP A 1007 19.27 3.33 5.40
C TRP A 1007 20.30 3.28 6.54
N MET A 1008 20.16 2.36 7.51
CA MET A 1008 21.16 2.17 8.58
C MET A 1008 22.44 1.56 8.03
N ASN A 1009 22.30 0.55 7.17
CA ASN A 1009 23.43 -0.12 6.55
C ASN A 1009 24.25 0.86 5.71
N ASP A 1010 23.58 1.74 4.98
CA ASP A 1010 24.24 2.77 4.19
C ASP A 1010 24.96 3.81 5.05
N THR A 1011 24.39 4.19 6.20
CA THR A 1011 25.05 5.07 7.16
C THR A 1011 26.27 4.41 7.79
N LEU A 1012 26.18 3.13 8.17
CA LEU A 1012 27.33 2.35 8.65
C LEU A 1012 28.43 2.29 7.58
N LEU A 1013 28.05 2.04 6.33
CA LEU A 1013 28.96 1.99 5.19
C LEU A 1013 29.62 3.36 4.95
N GLY A 1014 28.83 4.44 4.91
CA GLY A 1014 29.31 5.80 4.74
C GLY A 1014 30.24 6.26 5.86
N LEU A 1015 29.93 5.90 7.12
CA LEU A 1015 30.79 6.15 8.27
C LEU A 1015 32.13 5.43 8.12
N ARG A 1016 32.10 4.12 7.81
CA ARG A 1016 33.32 3.32 7.62
C ARG A 1016 34.21 3.84 6.50
N ILE A 1017 33.62 4.15 5.35
CA ILE A 1017 34.34 4.74 4.20
C ILE A 1017 34.97 6.06 4.62
N THR A 1018 34.19 6.94 5.25
CA THR A 1018 34.66 8.25 5.71
C THR A 1018 35.83 8.11 6.68
N THR A 1019 35.72 7.24 7.70
CA THR A 1019 36.79 6.98 8.66
C THR A 1019 38.06 6.51 7.95
N ARG A 1020 37.94 5.59 6.97
CA ARG A 1020 39.08 5.10 6.20
C ARG A 1020 39.69 6.16 5.29
N LEU A 1021 38.90 7.11 4.77
CA LEU A 1021 39.37 8.23 3.95
C LEU A 1021 40.07 9.31 4.79
N THR A 1022 39.61 9.55 6.02
CA THR A 1022 40.11 10.68 6.84
C THR A 1022 41.21 10.32 7.83
N HIS A 1023 41.42 9.04 8.15
CA HIS A 1023 42.48 8.61 9.08
C HIS A 1023 43.59 7.85 8.33
N ALA A 1024 44.84 8.19 8.64
CA ALA A 1024 45.99 7.37 8.30
C ALA A 1024 46.06 6.19 9.31
N ASN A 1025 46.33 4.98 8.83
CA ASN A 1025 46.55 3.82 9.72
C ASN A 1025 47.76 4.04 10.62
#